data_AF-A0A978VGV8-F1
#
_entry.id   AF-A0A978VGV8-F1
#
_cell.length_a   1.000
_cell.length_b   1.000
_cell.length_c   1.000
_cell.angle_alpha   90.00
_cell.angle_beta   90.00
_cell.angle_gamma   90.00
#
_symmetry.space_group_name_H-M   'P 1'
#
loop_
_entity.id
_entity.type
_entity.pdbx_description
1 polymer ?
#
loop_
_entity_poly.entity_id
_entity_poly.type
_entity_poly.pdbx_seq_one_letter_code
_entity_poly.pdbx_strand_id
1 'polypeptide(L)'
;MSSSKTLRKLEVVSPVPADIDIANSVEPFHISEIAKELNLSPNHYGLYGKYKAKVLLSVLDELEGSRDGYYVVVGGITPTPLGEGKSTTTVGLCQALGAFLDKKVVTCLRQPSQGPTFGIKGGAAGGGYSQVIPMDEFNLHLTGDIHAITAANNLLAAAIDTRIFHESTQSDKALLNRLCPPNKEGKRSFSDIMFRRLKKLGISKTRPEDLTPQEVKKFARLDINPVSITWRRVMDVNDRFLRKITIGQGPEEKGMVRETGFDISVASEIMAVLALTTSLADMRERLGKMVVGNSKAGDPVTADDLGVGGALTVLMKDAINPTLMQTLEGTPVLVHAGPFANIAHGNSSIVADKIALKLVGQGGFVVTEAGFGADIGAEKFMNIKCRYSGLTPQCAVIVATIRALKMHGGGPEVVAGKPLDHAYLTENVSLVEAGCVNLARHITNTKAYGVNVVVAVNKFATDSEAELNAVRNAALAAGAYDAVICTHHAHGGKGAVDLGIAVQRACENVTQPLKFLYPLDISIKEKIEAIARSYGASGVEYSEQAEKQIEMYSQQGFSGLPICMAKTQYSFSHNASEKGAPTGFVLPIRDVRGSIGAGFIYPLVGTMSTMPGLPTRPCFYDIDVDTATGKTAMVDSPTTPTQPSSSSSFTKAELKTTSFSFFFFFFTSSKKKTTAFAYGFMFAFLAFTIFLVFYPPWYSSPPFKKIFHSSPSSSYRSHFSSIFSHLLPNSSHQGILRTHDAFNTTFQLSRKNPFPGKIEGIDGSSESLSGADRNGSSNGSLSSFPDVPRFSQGNGNLKGNNTLSASSPSVHVPILSLSQESNQTENWNRSSKSSLKDTHSGKNILGLENNEQDGFRKNSVSLGEKQGKQREPELMNACDIFDGMWVRDDANYPLYPPGSCPHIDQSFNCFLNNRPDNGYEKYRWQPKGCNIPRLNGLDMLELLRGKRLVFVGDSLNRNMWESLVCVLRNSVEDSSRVFEASGRREFRTEDSYSFIFKDYNCSVEFFRSPFLVQEWEIPNMGGSKKETLRLDVTERSLDKYISADILVFNTGHWWTHEKTAKGAGRWNSGGQCDGEIEPIMNKAYLGKYPAKMRILESIIKGMKTPVFYLNITRMTEFRKDAHPSFYRKKNLTEEEKKLQMRHQDCSHWCLPGVPDTWNELLYAQLLVLQQKQQR
;
A
#
# COMPACT_ATOMS: atom_id res chain seq x y z
N MET A 1 -5.75 40.73 -6.10
CA MET A 1 -5.57 39.32 -5.73
C MET A 1 -6.91 38.60 -5.85
N SER A 2 -6.93 37.33 -6.27
CA SER A 2 -8.06 36.42 -5.96
C SER A 2 -7.77 35.79 -4.60
N SER A 3 -8.78 35.48 -3.78
CA SER A 3 -8.56 34.51 -2.71
C SER A 3 -8.21 33.16 -3.33
N SER A 4 -7.44 32.35 -2.59
CA SER A 4 -7.44 30.90 -2.75
C SER A 4 -8.88 30.37 -2.71
N LYS A 5 -9.12 29.25 -3.40
CA LYS A 5 -10.40 28.55 -3.41
C LYS A 5 -10.42 27.33 -2.49
N THR A 6 -9.26 26.79 -2.13
CA THR A 6 -9.18 25.65 -1.19
C THR A 6 -8.85 26.03 0.25
N LEU A 7 -8.55 27.30 0.57
CA LEU A 7 -8.38 27.73 1.95
C LEU A 7 -9.73 27.99 2.64
N ARG A 8 -9.99 27.25 3.73
CA ARG A 8 -11.21 27.33 4.55
C ARG A 8 -10.98 28.12 5.85
N LYS A 9 -12.03 28.74 6.37
CA LYS A 9 -12.12 29.18 7.77
C LYS A 9 -13.01 28.21 8.55
N LEU A 10 -12.56 27.79 9.73
CA LEU A 10 -13.28 26.86 10.59
C LEU A 10 -14.22 27.61 11.53
N GLU A 11 -15.43 27.07 11.69
CA GLU A 11 -16.28 27.39 12.83
C GLU A 11 -15.86 26.50 14.00
N VAL A 12 -15.41 27.13 15.09
CA VAL A 12 -14.84 26.43 16.25
C VAL A 12 -15.80 26.50 17.44
N VAL A 13 -16.02 25.37 18.11
CA VAL A 13 -16.91 25.29 19.28
C VAL A 13 -16.13 25.00 20.57
N SER A 14 -16.73 25.35 21.70
CA SER A 14 -16.16 25.14 23.04
C SER A 14 -17.20 24.48 23.95
N PRO A 15 -16.89 23.40 24.69
CA PRO A 15 -15.60 22.69 24.69
C PRO A 15 -15.25 22.09 23.32
N VAL A 16 -13.96 21.88 23.08
CA VAL A 16 -13.46 21.29 21.83
C VAL A 16 -14.02 19.86 21.70
N PRO A 17 -14.64 19.48 20.56
CA PRO A 17 -15.17 18.13 20.36
C PRO A 17 -14.09 17.04 20.27
N ALA A 18 -14.53 15.79 20.11
CA ALA A 18 -13.67 14.66 19.78
C ALA A 18 -12.89 14.91 18.47
N ASP A 19 -11.68 14.36 18.36
CA ASP A 19 -10.81 14.53 17.20
C ASP A 19 -11.51 14.00 15.92
N ILE A 20 -12.08 12.79 16.01
CA ILE A 20 -12.83 12.16 14.91
C ILE A 20 -14.14 12.92 14.56
N ASP A 21 -14.77 13.61 15.51
CA ASP A 21 -15.96 14.45 15.24
C ASP A 21 -15.58 15.71 14.47
N ILE A 22 -14.47 16.37 14.85
CA ILE A 22 -13.93 17.52 14.11
C ILE A 22 -13.57 17.10 12.68
N ALA A 23 -12.86 15.98 12.51
CA ALA A 23 -12.54 15.42 11.20
C ALA A 23 -13.79 15.14 10.34
N ASN A 24 -14.88 14.64 10.95
CA ASN A 24 -16.14 14.36 10.26
C ASN A 24 -17.03 15.58 10.01
N SER A 25 -16.79 16.70 10.71
CA SER A 25 -17.55 17.94 10.53
C SER A 25 -17.19 18.70 9.23
N VAL A 26 -16.12 18.30 8.55
CA VAL A 26 -15.53 19.01 7.41
C VAL A 26 -15.41 18.08 6.19
N GLU A 27 -16.16 18.35 5.12
CA GLU A 27 -15.94 17.69 3.82
C GLU A 27 -14.58 18.13 3.23
N PRO A 28 -13.67 17.20 2.87
CA PRO A 28 -12.40 17.57 2.24
C PRO A 28 -12.60 18.04 0.79
N PHE A 29 -11.79 19.00 0.34
CA PHE A 29 -11.76 19.41 -1.08
C PHE A 29 -11.27 18.25 -1.96
N HIS A 30 -11.67 18.20 -3.24
CA HIS A 30 -11.14 17.20 -4.14
C HIS A 30 -9.63 17.45 -4.36
N ILE A 31 -8.80 16.42 -4.29
CA ILE A 31 -7.35 16.57 -4.16
C ILE A 31 -6.70 17.24 -5.38
N SER A 32 -7.36 17.21 -6.55
CA SER A 32 -6.96 17.96 -7.75
C SER A 32 -7.05 19.48 -7.59
N GLU A 33 -7.90 19.98 -6.69
CA GLU A 33 -8.01 21.41 -6.39
C GLU A 33 -6.80 21.86 -5.55
N ILE A 34 -6.47 21.10 -4.50
CA ILE A 34 -5.26 21.27 -3.67
C ILE A 34 -4.00 21.19 -4.54
N ALA A 35 -3.92 20.18 -5.42
CA ALA A 35 -2.82 20.01 -6.36
C ALA A 35 -2.70 21.20 -7.33
N LYS A 36 -3.82 21.73 -7.81
CA LYS A 36 -3.85 22.90 -8.69
C LYS A 36 -3.37 24.18 -8.01
N GLU A 37 -3.65 24.39 -6.72
CA GLU A 37 -3.08 25.55 -5.99
C GLU A 37 -1.56 25.42 -5.79
N LEU A 38 -1.05 24.19 -5.69
CA LEU A 38 0.38 23.89 -5.80
C LEU A 38 0.96 23.98 -7.22
N ASN A 39 0.15 24.30 -8.24
CA ASN A 39 0.52 24.36 -9.66
C ASN A 39 0.89 22.99 -10.26
N LEU A 40 0.45 21.89 -9.64
CA LEU A 40 0.58 20.54 -10.19
C LEU A 40 -0.49 20.30 -11.27
N SER A 41 -0.08 19.84 -12.46
CA SER A 41 -1.02 19.38 -13.49
C SER A 41 -1.46 17.93 -13.24
N PRO A 42 -2.53 17.44 -13.89
CA PRO A 42 -2.93 16.02 -13.81
C PRO A 42 -1.85 15.03 -14.26
N ASN A 43 -0.82 15.48 -14.98
CA ASN A 43 0.32 14.63 -15.35
C ASN A 43 1.30 14.43 -14.19
N HIS A 44 1.20 15.23 -13.12
CA HIS A 44 2.19 15.30 -12.04
C HIS A 44 1.77 14.47 -10.82
N TYR A 45 0.56 13.87 -10.82
CA TYR A 45 0.07 13.05 -9.73
C TYR A 45 -0.90 11.93 -10.17
N GLY A 46 -0.87 10.79 -9.49
CA GLY A 46 -1.87 9.72 -9.63
C GLY A 46 -2.92 9.78 -8.52
N LEU A 47 -4.21 9.75 -8.85
CA LEU A 47 -5.31 9.80 -7.87
C LEU A 47 -5.45 8.48 -7.08
N TYR A 48 -5.65 8.60 -5.76
CA TYR A 48 -5.94 7.49 -4.84
C TYR A 48 -7.27 7.75 -4.12
N GLY A 49 -8.37 7.65 -4.89
CA GLY A 49 -9.67 8.15 -4.49
C GLY A 49 -9.79 9.67 -4.70
N LYS A 50 -10.76 10.29 -4.02
CA LYS A 50 -11.06 11.73 -4.18
C LYS A 50 -10.10 12.67 -3.45
N TYR A 51 -9.59 12.24 -2.29
CA TYR A 51 -8.98 13.14 -1.29
C TYR A 51 -7.48 12.88 -1.07
N LYS A 52 -6.88 11.98 -1.86
CA LYS A 52 -5.45 11.62 -1.81
C LYS A 52 -4.86 11.43 -3.20
N ALA A 53 -3.58 11.78 -3.40
CA ALA A 53 -2.87 11.53 -4.66
C ALA A 53 -1.38 11.25 -4.44
N LYS A 54 -0.77 10.40 -5.27
CA LYS A 54 0.68 10.20 -5.33
C LYS A 54 1.33 11.25 -6.23
N VAL A 55 2.16 12.14 -5.69
CA VAL A 55 2.90 13.17 -6.45
C VAL A 55 4.16 12.55 -7.06
N LEU A 56 4.32 12.67 -8.38
CA LEU A 56 5.36 11.98 -9.12
C LEU A 56 6.73 12.67 -9.01
N LEU A 57 7.81 11.89 -9.07
CA LEU A 57 9.18 12.41 -9.00
C LEU A 57 9.51 13.43 -10.10
N SER A 58 8.86 13.38 -11.27
CA SER A 58 9.13 14.28 -12.40
C SER A 58 8.90 15.77 -12.09
N VAL A 59 8.15 16.07 -11.02
CA VAL A 59 8.01 17.42 -10.47
C VAL A 59 9.35 18.02 -10.05
N LEU A 60 10.34 17.20 -9.66
CA LEU A 60 11.70 17.67 -9.35
C LEU A 60 12.48 18.04 -10.62
N ASP A 61 12.28 17.28 -11.70
CA ASP A 61 12.96 17.48 -12.98
C ASP A 61 12.43 18.75 -13.67
N GLU A 62 11.09 18.94 -13.67
CA GLU A 62 10.43 20.14 -14.20
C GLU A 62 10.73 21.42 -13.41
N LEU A 63 11.06 21.30 -12.12
CA LEU A 63 11.38 22.42 -11.22
C LEU A 63 12.90 22.54 -10.95
N GLU A 64 13.74 21.89 -11.75
CA GLU A 64 15.20 22.06 -11.65
C GLU A 64 15.60 23.54 -11.83
N GLY A 65 16.63 23.98 -11.11
CA GLY A 65 17.04 25.39 -11.06
C GLY A 65 16.11 26.35 -10.30
N SER A 66 14.87 25.95 -9.96
CA SER A 66 13.97 26.78 -9.15
C SER A 66 14.50 26.94 -7.72
N ARG A 67 14.34 28.14 -7.15
CA ARG A 67 14.75 28.45 -5.77
C ARG A 67 13.81 27.80 -4.76
N ASP A 68 14.39 27.15 -3.76
CA ASP A 68 13.66 26.54 -2.65
C ASP A 68 13.03 27.60 -1.73
N GLY A 69 11.96 27.21 -1.04
CA GLY A 69 11.40 27.96 0.08
C GLY A 69 12.18 27.79 1.38
N TYR A 70 11.64 28.36 2.46
CA TYR A 70 12.15 28.16 3.81
C TYR A 70 11.80 26.77 4.33
N TYR A 71 12.75 26.10 4.96
CA TYR A 71 12.61 24.77 5.54
C TYR A 71 12.58 24.87 7.07
N VAL A 72 11.50 24.39 7.68
CA VAL A 72 11.21 24.51 9.11
C VAL A 72 10.98 23.12 9.70
N VAL A 73 11.71 22.79 10.77
CA VAL A 73 11.55 21.50 11.48
C VAL A 73 10.90 21.67 12.84
N VAL A 74 9.81 20.95 13.09
CA VAL A 74 9.09 20.91 14.37
C VAL A 74 9.59 19.72 15.18
N GLY A 75 10.34 20.03 16.24
CA GLY A 75 10.69 19.11 17.32
C GLY A 75 9.89 19.44 18.59
N GLY A 76 10.37 18.96 19.73
CA GLY A 76 9.77 19.29 21.02
C GLY A 76 10.64 18.88 22.19
N ILE A 77 10.16 19.15 23.40
CA ILE A 77 10.78 18.68 24.63
C ILE A 77 10.78 17.14 24.71
N THR A 78 11.48 16.61 25.72
CA THR A 78 11.50 15.17 25.99
C THR A 78 10.06 14.68 26.22
N PRO A 79 9.56 13.69 25.47
CA PRO A 79 8.15 13.32 25.53
C PRO A 79 7.71 12.78 26.89
N THR A 80 6.44 13.07 27.23
CA THR A 80 5.79 12.62 28.47
C THR A 80 4.47 11.87 28.18
N PRO A 81 3.92 11.08 29.10
CA PRO A 81 2.58 10.49 28.95
C PRO A 81 1.44 11.52 28.82
N LEU A 82 1.70 12.79 29.16
CA LEU A 82 0.74 13.91 29.09
C LEU A 82 0.66 14.53 27.68
N GLY A 83 1.67 14.30 26.85
CA GLY A 83 1.75 14.77 25.47
C GLY A 83 2.17 16.24 25.31
N GLU A 84 2.85 16.51 24.20
CA GLU A 84 3.34 17.85 23.84
C GLU A 84 2.52 18.49 22.70
N GLY A 85 1.82 17.71 21.88
CA GLY A 85 1.10 18.21 20.71
C GLY A 85 2.00 18.62 19.54
N LYS A 86 3.12 17.92 19.30
CA LYS A 86 4.06 18.21 18.19
C LYS A 86 3.35 18.28 16.84
N SER A 87 2.77 17.18 16.37
CA SER A 87 2.10 17.09 15.06
C SER A 87 0.93 18.07 14.94
N THR A 88 0.19 18.27 16.03
CA THR A 88 -0.83 19.33 16.18
C THR A 88 -0.26 20.72 15.87
N THR A 89 0.97 21.00 16.30
CA THR A 89 1.68 22.26 16.03
C THR A 89 2.25 22.33 14.62
N THR A 90 2.77 21.21 14.08
CA THR A 90 3.20 21.09 12.68
C THR A 90 2.06 21.43 11.71
N VAL A 91 0.85 20.94 12.01
CA VAL A 91 -0.37 21.22 11.24
C VAL A 91 -0.88 22.64 11.50
N GLY A 92 -1.02 23.06 12.76
CA GLY A 92 -1.51 24.40 13.14
C GLY A 92 -0.64 25.55 12.61
N LEU A 93 0.68 25.38 12.58
CA LEU A 93 1.62 26.33 11.97
C LEU A 93 1.44 26.43 10.45
N CYS A 94 1.22 25.31 9.77
CA CYS A 94 0.91 25.32 8.34
C CYS A 94 -0.43 26.02 8.05
N GLN A 95 -1.47 25.70 8.83
CA GLN A 95 -2.76 26.39 8.77
C GLN A 95 -2.63 27.91 9.00
N ALA A 96 -1.85 28.33 9.99
CA ALA A 96 -1.56 29.75 10.23
C ALA A 96 -0.86 30.41 9.03
N LEU A 97 0.22 29.81 8.52
CA LEU A 97 0.99 30.33 7.39
C LEU A 97 0.13 30.44 6.11
N GLY A 98 -0.61 29.40 5.78
CA GLY A 98 -1.43 29.35 4.57
C GLY A 98 -2.72 30.14 4.71
N ALA A 99 -3.62 29.70 5.61
CA ALA A 99 -4.96 30.26 5.70
C ALA A 99 -5.01 31.68 6.29
N PHE A 100 -4.04 32.09 7.13
CA PHE A 100 -4.10 33.38 7.85
C PHE A 100 -3.00 34.38 7.49
N LEU A 101 -1.86 33.94 6.92
CA LEU A 101 -0.72 34.81 6.57
C LEU A 101 -0.42 34.88 5.06
N ASP A 102 -1.29 34.30 4.22
CA ASP A 102 -1.20 34.28 2.74
C ASP A 102 0.16 33.79 2.21
N LYS A 103 0.75 32.79 2.88
CA LYS A 103 2.01 32.16 2.47
C LYS A 103 1.75 30.88 1.70
N LYS A 104 2.48 30.66 0.61
CA LYS A 104 2.64 29.31 0.05
C LYS A 104 3.28 28.42 1.11
N VAL A 105 2.60 27.34 1.49
CA VAL A 105 3.08 26.41 2.52
C VAL A 105 2.69 24.97 2.19
N VAL A 106 3.56 24.02 2.53
CA VAL A 106 3.31 22.57 2.48
C VAL A 106 3.79 21.94 3.78
N THR A 107 2.99 21.07 4.39
CA THR A 107 3.44 20.25 5.52
C THR A 107 4.05 18.93 5.02
N CYS A 108 5.19 18.50 5.57
CA CYS A 108 5.75 17.15 5.33
C CYS A 108 5.61 16.29 6.58
N LEU A 109 4.71 15.31 6.56
CA LEU A 109 4.45 14.40 7.67
C LEU A 109 4.90 12.96 7.38
N ARG A 110 5.02 12.18 8.45
CA ARG A 110 5.24 10.74 8.40
C ARG A 110 3.91 9.99 8.27
N GLN A 111 3.86 8.93 7.48
CA GLN A 111 2.78 7.95 7.53
C GLN A 111 2.85 7.19 8.88
N PRO A 112 1.75 7.03 9.61
CA PRO A 112 1.69 6.16 10.78
C PRO A 112 1.67 4.68 10.39
N SER A 113 2.19 3.82 11.26
CA SER A 113 1.94 2.38 11.21
C SER A 113 0.50 2.10 11.63
N GLN A 114 -0.20 1.18 10.96
CA GLN A 114 -1.57 0.78 11.31
C GLN A 114 -1.60 -0.08 12.58
N GLY A 115 -0.50 -0.78 12.92
CA GLY A 115 -0.43 -1.67 14.08
C GLY A 115 -0.74 -0.96 15.42
N PRO A 116 -0.10 0.19 15.72
CA PRO A 116 -0.43 1.04 16.87
C PRO A 116 -1.87 1.53 16.92
N THR A 117 -2.53 1.75 15.77
CA THR A 117 -3.93 2.21 15.63
C THR A 117 -4.92 1.22 16.26
N PHE A 118 -4.72 -0.07 16.01
CA PHE A 118 -5.50 -1.13 16.66
C PHE A 118 -5.06 -1.42 18.11
N GLY A 119 -3.97 -0.79 18.58
CA GLY A 119 -3.28 -1.11 19.82
C GLY A 119 -3.59 -0.18 20.99
N ILE A 120 -2.98 1.01 20.99
CA ILE A 120 -2.99 1.98 22.12
C ILE A 120 -3.19 3.42 21.64
N LYS A 121 -2.88 3.72 20.37
CA LYS A 121 -2.92 5.08 19.84
C LYS A 121 -4.18 5.27 19.00
N GLY A 122 -4.96 6.29 19.33
CA GLY A 122 -5.85 6.89 18.35
C GLY A 122 -5.07 7.58 17.24
N GLY A 123 -5.76 8.02 16.19
CA GLY A 123 -5.13 8.46 14.94
C GLY A 123 -4.11 9.60 15.10
N ALA A 124 -2.91 9.44 14.55
CA ALA A 124 -1.79 10.37 14.72
C ALA A 124 -1.73 11.48 13.65
N ALA A 125 -2.88 12.06 13.31
CA ALA A 125 -3.04 13.03 12.21
C ALA A 125 -2.96 14.50 12.63
N GLY A 126 -2.76 14.80 13.92
CA GLY A 126 -2.77 16.16 14.47
C GLY A 126 -3.43 16.21 15.85
N GLY A 127 -4.35 17.14 16.06
CA GLY A 127 -5.26 17.19 17.22
C GLY A 127 -6.14 18.46 17.24
N GLY A 128 -7.34 18.36 17.80
CA GLY A 128 -8.38 19.38 17.77
C GLY A 128 -8.64 19.93 16.36
N TYR A 129 -8.74 21.24 16.23
CA TYR A 129 -8.89 21.92 14.94
C TYR A 129 -7.60 21.99 14.09
N SER A 130 -6.53 21.27 14.50
CA SER A 130 -5.25 21.17 13.78
C SER A 130 -4.94 19.73 13.37
N GLN A 131 -5.65 19.23 12.36
CA GLN A 131 -5.54 17.85 11.83
C GLN A 131 -5.40 17.79 10.31
N VAL A 132 -4.90 16.65 9.82
CA VAL A 132 -4.92 16.20 8.43
C VAL A 132 -6.13 15.28 8.19
N ILE A 133 -6.82 15.47 7.06
CA ILE A 133 -8.06 14.75 6.70
C ILE A 133 -7.99 14.11 5.30
N PRO A 134 -8.68 12.98 5.05
CA PRO A 134 -9.45 12.17 6.00
C PRO A 134 -8.58 11.43 7.03
N MET A 135 -9.03 11.40 8.29
CA MET A 135 -8.25 10.88 9.42
C MET A 135 -8.22 9.33 9.47
N ASP A 136 -9.28 8.67 9.01
CA ASP A 136 -9.36 7.21 8.90
C ASP A 136 -8.40 6.70 7.80
N GLU A 137 -8.45 7.28 6.60
CA GLU A 137 -7.54 6.95 5.50
C GLU A 137 -6.06 7.17 5.86
N PHE A 138 -5.77 8.21 6.65
CA PHE A 138 -4.41 8.54 7.12
C PHE A 138 -3.82 7.48 8.06
N ASN A 139 -4.66 6.84 8.91
CA ASN A 139 -4.21 5.96 10.00
C ASN A 139 -4.28 4.45 9.70
N LEU A 140 -4.73 4.11 8.48
CA LEU A 140 -4.85 2.74 7.98
C LEU A 140 -3.91 2.54 6.78
N HIS A 141 -4.42 2.11 5.64
CA HIS A 141 -3.58 1.68 4.51
C HIS A 141 -2.99 2.84 3.68
N LEU A 142 -3.55 4.06 3.79
CA LEU A 142 -3.20 5.26 3.03
C LEU A 142 -3.16 5.05 1.50
N THR A 143 -1.98 4.72 0.97
CA THR A 143 -1.68 4.48 -0.46
C THR A 143 -0.95 3.14 -0.71
N GLY A 144 -0.74 2.33 0.34
CA GLY A 144 -0.12 1.01 0.24
C GLY A 144 1.40 0.97 0.48
N ASP A 145 2.05 2.09 0.79
CA ASP A 145 3.51 2.22 0.92
C ASP A 145 4.11 1.22 1.93
N ILE A 146 3.49 1.09 3.11
CA ILE A 146 3.92 0.14 4.15
C ILE A 146 3.69 -1.31 3.71
N HIS A 147 2.69 -1.59 2.87
CA HIS A 147 2.47 -2.92 2.29
C HIS A 147 3.56 -3.26 1.26
N ALA A 148 3.97 -2.29 0.43
CA ALA A 148 5.11 -2.44 -0.48
C ALA A 148 6.43 -2.72 0.27
N ILE A 149 6.70 -1.97 1.35
CA ILE A 149 7.84 -2.21 2.27
C ILE A 149 7.76 -3.62 2.86
N THR A 150 6.57 -4.06 3.31
CA THR A 150 6.35 -5.39 3.89
C THR A 150 6.66 -6.50 2.89
N ALA A 151 6.18 -6.36 1.64
CA ALA A 151 6.44 -7.30 0.57
C ALA A 151 7.94 -7.33 0.19
N ALA A 152 8.58 -6.18 0.03
CA ALA A 152 10.00 -6.09 -0.32
C ALA A 152 10.90 -6.69 0.78
N ASN A 153 10.65 -6.35 2.05
CA ASN A 153 11.43 -6.88 3.17
C ASN A 153 11.32 -8.41 3.27
N ASN A 154 10.11 -8.95 3.07
CA ASN A 154 9.86 -10.38 3.17
C ASN A 154 10.33 -11.15 1.92
N LEU A 155 10.38 -10.52 0.74
CA LEU A 155 11.07 -11.05 -0.44
C LEU A 155 12.58 -11.18 -0.19
N LEU A 156 13.23 -10.17 0.39
CA LEU A 156 14.65 -10.26 0.77
C LEU A 156 14.87 -11.36 1.83
N ALA A 157 13.99 -11.45 2.83
CA ALA A 157 14.05 -12.52 3.83
C ALA A 157 13.92 -13.93 3.22
N ALA A 158 13.02 -14.12 2.24
CA ALA A 158 12.89 -15.37 1.50
C ALA A 158 14.14 -15.67 0.65
N ALA A 159 14.68 -14.68 -0.06
CA ALA A 159 15.87 -14.84 -0.90
C ALA A 159 17.11 -15.29 -0.11
N ILE A 160 17.29 -14.81 1.13
CA ILE A 160 18.35 -15.29 2.04
C ILE A 160 18.18 -16.79 2.33
N ASP A 161 16.98 -17.20 2.74
CA ASP A 161 16.71 -18.58 3.14
C ASP A 161 16.82 -19.54 1.94
N THR A 162 16.26 -19.17 0.78
CA THR A 162 16.40 -19.93 -0.48
C THR A 162 17.86 -20.04 -0.93
N ARG A 163 18.67 -18.99 -0.78
CA ARG A 163 20.09 -19.04 -1.16
C ARG A 163 20.88 -20.00 -0.28
N ILE A 164 20.64 -19.99 1.04
CA ILE A 164 21.27 -20.91 1.99
C ILE A 164 20.88 -22.37 1.68
N PHE A 165 19.59 -22.63 1.44
CA PHE A 165 19.08 -23.95 1.09
C PHE A 165 19.66 -24.51 -0.23
N HIS A 166 19.83 -23.66 -1.25
CA HIS A 166 20.46 -24.09 -2.50
C HIS A 166 21.98 -24.27 -2.36
N GLU A 167 22.67 -23.44 -1.59
CA GLU A 167 24.11 -23.60 -1.36
C GLU A 167 24.46 -24.84 -0.53
N SER A 168 23.63 -25.25 0.43
CA SER A 168 23.85 -26.48 1.21
C SER A 168 23.62 -27.78 0.42
N THR A 169 22.78 -27.73 -0.63
CA THR A 169 22.33 -28.93 -1.37
C THR A 169 23.03 -29.16 -2.71
N GLN A 170 23.88 -28.24 -3.18
CA GLN A 170 24.38 -28.24 -4.56
C GLN A 170 25.88 -28.00 -4.66
N SER A 171 26.51 -28.58 -5.69
CA SER A 171 27.90 -28.32 -6.05
C SER A 171 28.06 -26.98 -6.79
N ASP A 172 29.26 -26.40 -6.72
CA ASP A 172 29.56 -25.04 -7.19
C ASP A 172 29.26 -24.86 -8.68
N LYS A 173 29.57 -25.88 -9.50
CA LYS A 173 29.23 -25.94 -10.93
C LYS A 173 27.72 -26.05 -11.16
N ALA A 174 26.99 -26.76 -10.31
CA ALA A 174 25.53 -26.88 -10.40
C ALA A 174 24.82 -25.58 -9.99
N LEU A 175 25.36 -24.85 -9.00
CA LEU A 175 24.91 -23.52 -8.62
C LEU A 175 25.09 -22.52 -9.78
N LEU A 176 26.31 -22.42 -10.34
CA LEU A 176 26.57 -21.57 -11.51
C LEU A 176 25.63 -21.91 -12.68
N ASN A 177 25.43 -23.20 -12.95
CA ASN A 177 24.54 -23.65 -14.02
C ASN A 177 23.06 -23.28 -13.83
N ARG A 178 22.61 -23.00 -12.59
CA ARG A 178 21.25 -22.52 -12.27
C ARG A 178 21.17 -21.00 -12.15
N LEU A 179 22.23 -20.34 -11.69
CA LEU A 179 22.34 -18.87 -11.67
C LEU A 179 22.42 -18.30 -13.09
N CYS A 180 23.15 -18.96 -13.99
CA CYS A 180 23.36 -18.54 -15.38
C CYS A 180 22.80 -19.63 -16.32
N PRO A 181 21.48 -19.84 -16.40
CA PRO A 181 20.88 -20.88 -17.25
C PRO A 181 21.20 -20.66 -18.74
N PRO A 182 21.21 -21.72 -19.57
CA PRO A 182 21.44 -21.58 -20.99
C PRO A 182 20.23 -20.92 -21.68
N ASN A 183 20.48 -20.07 -22.67
CA ASN A 183 19.45 -19.55 -23.58
C ASN A 183 19.03 -20.64 -24.61
N LYS A 184 18.14 -20.29 -25.55
CA LYS A 184 17.68 -21.19 -26.63
C LYS A 184 18.81 -21.71 -27.55
N GLU A 185 19.98 -21.06 -27.54
CA GLU A 185 21.17 -21.43 -28.32
C GLU A 185 22.20 -22.22 -27.48
N GLY A 186 21.87 -22.58 -26.23
CA GLY A 186 22.78 -23.25 -25.29
C GLY A 186 23.79 -22.33 -24.60
N LYS A 187 23.89 -21.05 -25.00
CA LYS A 187 24.84 -20.07 -24.46
C LYS A 187 24.41 -19.59 -23.07
N ARG A 188 25.38 -19.39 -22.17
CA ARG A 188 25.13 -18.84 -20.83
C ARG A 188 25.58 -17.38 -20.78
N SER A 189 24.94 -16.59 -19.94
CA SER A 189 25.31 -15.19 -19.70
C SER A 189 25.05 -14.82 -18.24
N PHE A 190 25.82 -13.86 -17.74
CA PHE A 190 25.51 -13.17 -16.50
C PHE A 190 24.39 -12.14 -16.76
N SER A 191 23.51 -11.93 -15.78
CA SER A 191 22.59 -10.78 -15.79
C SER A 191 23.28 -9.52 -15.26
N ASP A 192 22.78 -8.33 -15.58
CA ASP A 192 23.39 -7.03 -15.24
C ASP A 192 23.78 -6.90 -13.76
N ILE A 193 22.96 -7.45 -12.87
CA ILE A 193 23.18 -7.49 -11.43
C ILE A 193 24.40 -8.35 -11.03
N MET A 194 24.68 -9.44 -11.74
CA MET A 194 25.81 -10.32 -11.46
C MET A 194 27.16 -9.66 -11.76
N PHE A 195 27.22 -8.71 -12.70
CA PHE A 195 28.43 -7.91 -12.94
C PHE A 195 28.80 -7.02 -11.75
N ARG A 196 27.82 -6.57 -10.94
CA ARG A 196 28.13 -5.88 -9.66
C ARG A 196 28.89 -6.80 -8.70
N ARG A 197 28.48 -8.08 -8.60
CA ARG A 197 29.19 -9.09 -7.80
C ARG A 197 30.56 -9.44 -8.39
N LEU A 198 30.68 -9.63 -9.71
CA LEU A 198 31.98 -9.89 -10.35
C LEU A 198 32.99 -8.76 -10.07
N LYS A 199 32.56 -7.49 -10.19
CA LYS A 199 33.36 -6.31 -9.81
C LYS A 199 33.75 -6.33 -8.33
N LYS A 200 32.82 -6.61 -7.41
CA LYS A 200 33.10 -6.74 -5.95
C LYS A 200 34.13 -7.84 -5.65
N LEU A 201 34.15 -8.92 -6.42
CA LEU A 201 35.06 -10.06 -6.21
C LEU A 201 36.41 -9.91 -6.92
N GLY A 202 36.63 -8.85 -7.71
CA GLY A 202 37.83 -8.61 -8.50
C GLY A 202 37.92 -9.43 -9.80
N ILE A 203 36.79 -9.91 -10.33
CA ILE A 203 36.73 -10.77 -11.52
C ILE A 203 36.34 -9.92 -12.75
N SER A 204 37.21 -9.89 -13.76
CA SER A 204 37.02 -9.12 -15.00
C SER A 204 36.34 -9.89 -16.14
N LYS A 205 36.16 -11.20 -15.99
CA LYS A 205 35.59 -12.11 -17.00
C LYS A 205 34.09 -11.86 -17.18
N THR A 206 33.64 -11.86 -18.44
CA THR A 206 32.27 -11.49 -18.84
C THR A 206 31.37 -12.66 -19.19
N ARG A 207 31.89 -13.90 -19.25
CA ARG A 207 31.11 -15.11 -19.55
C ARG A 207 31.22 -16.15 -18.44
N PRO A 208 30.14 -16.88 -18.09
CA PRO A 208 30.19 -17.93 -17.06
C PRO A 208 31.17 -19.06 -17.35
N GLU A 209 31.39 -19.40 -18.63
CA GLU A 209 32.31 -20.46 -19.05
C GLU A 209 33.81 -20.12 -18.91
N ASP A 210 34.18 -18.84 -18.80
CA ASP A 210 35.59 -18.41 -18.66
C ASP A 210 36.09 -18.48 -17.20
N LEU A 211 35.19 -18.76 -16.24
CA LEU A 211 35.52 -18.80 -14.81
C LEU A 211 36.32 -20.07 -14.45
N THR A 212 37.43 -19.89 -13.73
CA THR A 212 38.18 -21.01 -13.12
C THR A 212 37.35 -21.65 -12.00
N PRO A 213 37.60 -22.92 -11.61
CA PRO A 213 36.88 -23.55 -10.50
C PRO A 213 36.89 -22.74 -9.19
N GLN A 214 37.97 -22.00 -8.93
CA GLN A 214 38.12 -21.09 -7.79
C GLN A 214 37.24 -19.84 -7.92
N GLU A 215 37.19 -19.23 -9.11
CA GLU A 215 36.30 -18.10 -9.40
C GLU A 215 34.82 -18.52 -9.37
N VAL A 216 34.49 -19.69 -9.92
CA VAL A 216 33.15 -20.29 -9.86
C VAL A 216 32.71 -20.46 -8.41
N LYS A 217 33.56 -21.01 -7.54
CA LYS A 217 33.29 -21.12 -6.10
C LYS A 217 33.04 -19.75 -5.46
N LYS A 218 33.96 -18.79 -5.69
CA LYS A 218 33.89 -17.43 -5.12
C LYS A 218 32.66 -16.65 -5.59
N PHE A 219 32.24 -16.84 -6.84
CA PHE A 219 31.06 -16.17 -7.42
C PHE A 219 29.74 -16.84 -6.99
N ALA A 220 29.63 -18.16 -7.20
CA ALA A 220 28.37 -18.90 -7.06
C ALA A 220 27.97 -19.12 -5.59
N ARG A 221 28.93 -19.15 -4.65
CA ARG A 221 28.63 -19.16 -3.21
C ARG A 221 28.72 -17.77 -2.60
N LEU A 222 27.75 -17.43 -1.75
CA LEU A 222 27.85 -16.34 -0.78
C LEU A 222 28.44 -16.85 0.55
N ASP A 223 28.27 -18.15 0.82
CA ASP A 223 28.71 -18.83 2.05
C ASP A 223 28.30 -18.08 3.32
N ILE A 224 27.03 -17.64 3.36
CA ILE A 224 26.44 -16.87 4.46
C ILE A 224 26.62 -17.64 5.77
N ASN A 225 27.14 -16.96 6.79
CA ASN A 225 27.20 -17.48 8.15
C ASN A 225 25.82 -17.30 8.82
N PRO A 226 25.05 -18.37 9.14
CA PRO A 226 23.65 -18.23 9.58
C PRO A 226 23.47 -17.44 10.88
N VAL A 227 24.44 -17.46 11.80
CA VAL A 227 24.36 -16.70 13.06
C VAL A 227 24.66 -15.20 12.89
N SER A 228 25.14 -14.79 11.72
CA SER A 228 25.39 -13.38 11.39
C SER A 228 24.22 -12.69 10.67
N ILE A 229 23.14 -13.42 10.39
CA ILE A 229 21.97 -12.88 9.66
C ILE A 229 21.23 -11.89 10.56
N THR A 230 21.41 -10.60 10.27
CA THR A 230 20.68 -9.51 10.92
C THR A 230 19.26 -9.35 10.37
N TRP A 231 19.03 -9.77 9.12
CA TRP A 231 17.74 -9.57 8.44
C TRP A 231 16.60 -10.40 9.04
N ARG A 232 15.53 -9.70 9.40
CA ARG A 232 14.29 -10.24 10.00
C ARG A 232 13.11 -10.03 9.05
N ARG A 233 12.02 -10.77 9.28
CA ARG A 233 10.75 -10.58 8.55
C ARG A 233 9.98 -9.39 9.15
N VAL A 234 8.96 -8.89 8.48
CA VAL A 234 8.11 -7.81 9.02
C VAL A 234 6.62 -7.97 8.73
N MET A 235 5.81 -7.34 9.58
CA MET A 235 4.35 -7.24 9.47
C MET A 235 3.88 -5.96 10.19
N ASP A 236 2.95 -5.20 9.62
CA ASP A 236 2.47 -3.95 10.24
C ASP A 236 1.28 -4.21 11.20
N VAL A 237 1.52 -5.05 12.21
CA VAL A 237 0.58 -5.47 13.27
C VAL A 237 1.36 -5.69 14.57
N ASN A 238 0.77 -5.36 15.74
CA ASN A 238 1.43 -5.43 17.05
C ASN A 238 1.50 -6.87 17.64
N ASP A 239 2.14 -7.82 16.95
CA ASP A 239 2.23 -9.22 17.40
C ASP A 239 3.52 -9.52 18.20
N ARG A 240 3.38 -9.56 19.52
CA ARG A 240 4.47 -9.90 20.45
C ARG A 240 5.00 -11.34 20.33
N PHE A 241 4.25 -12.29 19.77
CA PHE A 241 4.67 -13.70 19.69
C PHE A 241 5.62 -13.94 18.51
N LEU A 242 5.51 -13.16 17.43
CA LEU A 242 6.43 -13.27 16.28
C LEU A 242 7.83 -12.68 16.55
N ARG A 243 8.08 -12.08 17.73
CA ARG A 243 9.39 -11.48 18.11
C ARG A 243 10.58 -12.44 17.93
N LYS A 244 10.38 -13.72 18.22
CA LYS A 244 11.36 -14.80 18.11
C LYS A 244 10.65 -16.09 17.71
N ILE A 245 11.05 -16.68 16.59
CA ILE A 245 10.46 -17.90 16.00
C ILE A 245 11.56 -18.80 15.42
N THR A 246 11.23 -20.05 15.15
CA THR A 246 12.08 -20.97 14.37
C THR A 246 11.40 -21.30 13.05
N ILE A 247 12.13 -21.17 11.93
CA ILE A 247 11.66 -21.50 10.58
C ILE A 247 12.30 -22.81 10.07
N GLY A 248 11.93 -23.25 8.86
CA GLY A 248 12.47 -24.48 8.24
C GLY A 248 11.98 -25.78 8.89
N GLN A 249 10.81 -25.76 9.55
CA GLN A 249 10.23 -26.93 10.24
C GLN A 249 9.50 -27.91 9.29
N GLY A 250 9.44 -27.62 7.99
CA GLY A 250 8.81 -28.50 7.01
C GLY A 250 9.62 -29.78 6.76
N PRO A 251 9.01 -30.82 6.17
CA PRO A 251 9.70 -32.08 5.88
C PRO A 251 10.75 -31.93 4.79
N GLU A 252 10.62 -30.94 3.91
CA GLU A 252 11.54 -30.68 2.79
C GLU A 252 12.75 -29.83 3.22
N GLU A 253 12.57 -28.90 4.16
CA GLU A 253 13.63 -28.11 4.80
C GLU A 253 14.30 -28.83 5.98
N LYS A 254 13.97 -30.09 6.24
CA LYS A 254 14.37 -30.84 7.44
C LYS A 254 15.89 -30.82 7.66
N GLY A 255 16.30 -30.19 8.76
CA GLY A 255 17.71 -30.02 9.14
C GLY A 255 18.29 -28.64 8.78
N MET A 256 17.57 -27.80 8.03
CA MET A 256 17.94 -26.41 7.69
C MET A 256 17.09 -25.40 8.48
N VAL A 257 16.86 -25.72 9.76
CA VAL A 257 16.14 -24.87 10.69
C VAL A 257 17.00 -23.68 11.12
N ARG A 258 16.38 -22.50 11.31
CA ARG A 258 17.05 -21.38 11.97
C ARG A 258 16.11 -20.55 12.84
N GLU A 259 16.69 -19.91 13.84
CA GLU A 259 16.04 -18.86 14.62
C GLU A 259 15.95 -17.56 13.80
N THR A 260 14.83 -16.84 13.94
CA THR A 260 14.62 -15.50 13.39
C THR A 260 13.48 -14.81 14.15
N GLY A 261 12.88 -13.76 13.59
CA GLY A 261 11.67 -13.15 14.11
C GLY A 261 11.09 -12.12 13.15
N PHE A 262 10.00 -11.50 13.58
CA PHE A 262 9.38 -10.37 12.92
C PHE A 262 9.59 -9.07 13.70
N ASP A 263 9.77 -7.99 12.95
CA ASP A 263 9.68 -6.61 13.43
C ASP A 263 8.46 -5.92 12.81
N ILE A 264 8.02 -4.78 13.34
CA ILE A 264 6.93 -4.03 12.71
C ILE A 264 7.40 -3.42 11.39
N SER A 265 6.58 -3.31 10.34
CA SER A 265 7.06 -2.93 9.00
C SER A 265 7.76 -1.57 8.93
N VAL A 266 7.35 -0.61 9.77
CA VAL A 266 8.00 0.70 9.92
C VAL A 266 9.38 0.67 10.64
N ALA A 267 9.79 -0.48 11.15
CA ALA A 267 11.11 -0.75 11.71
C ALA A 267 12.08 -1.39 10.69
N SER A 268 11.62 -1.73 9.48
CA SER A 268 12.48 -2.26 8.40
C SER A 268 13.53 -1.23 7.95
N GLU A 269 14.73 -1.70 7.57
CA GLU A 269 15.70 -0.85 6.89
C GLU A 269 15.14 -0.29 5.57
N ILE A 270 14.24 -0.99 4.88
CA ILE A 270 13.61 -0.48 3.65
C ILE A 270 12.78 0.78 3.93
N MET A 271 12.17 0.91 5.11
CA MET A 271 11.50 2.15 5.52
C MET A 271 12.50 3.30 5.74
N ALA A 272 13.67 3.00 6.31
CA ALA A 272 14.74 3.98 6.47
C ALA A 272 15.39 4.39 5.12
N VAL A 273 15.51 3.45 4.17
CA VAL A 273 15.95 3.71 2.79
C VAL A 273 14.94 4.59 2.06
N LEU A 274 13.63 4.29 2.13
CA LEU A 274 12.59 5.12 1.54
C LEU A 274 12.62 6.55 2.08
N ALA A 275 12.84 6.72 3.39
CA ALA A 275 12.90 8.03 4.02
C ALA A 275 14.21 8.81 3.70
N LEU A 276 15.34 8.13 3.52
CA LEU A 276 16.64 8.77 3.21
C LEU A 276 17.01 8.82 1.73
N THR A 277 16.16 8.34 0.83
CA THR A 277 16.46 8.41 -0.61
C THR A 277 16.17 9.77 -1.23
N THR A 278 16.90 10.08 -2.29
CA THR A 278 16.85 11.33 -3.05
C THR A 278 16.25 11.17 -4.46
N SER A 279 16.21 9.94 -5.00
CA SER A 279 15.71 9.62 -6.34
C SER A 279 15.49 8.12 -6.49
N LEU A 280 14.81 7.67 -7.56
CA LEU A 280 14.63 6.24 -7.85
C LEU A 280 15.97 5.51 -8.06
N ALA A 281 16.97 6.18 -8.65
CA ALA A 281 18.30 5.62 -8.86
C ALA A 281 19.08 5.45 -7.53
N ASP A 282 19.00 6.44 -6.65
CA ASP A 282 19.55 6.36 -5.30
C ASP A 282 18.83 5.28 -4.47
N MET A 283 17.50 5.17 -4.57
CA MET A 283 16.75 4.12 -3.87
C MET A 283 17.19 2.72 -4.34
N ARG A 284 17.35 2.51 -5.66
CA ARG A 284 17.89 1.27 -6.22
C ARG A 284 19.26 0.93 -5.65
N GLU A 285 20.14 1.91 -5.57
CA GLU A 285 21.51 1.73 -5.10
C GLU A 285 21.56 1.43 -3.59
N ARG A 286 20.76 2.15 -2.79
CA ARG A 286 20.59 1.92 -1.35
C ARG A 286 20.00 0.56 -1.03
N LEU A 287 18.93 0.16 -1.73
CA LEU A 287 18.33 -1.18 -1.60
C LEU A 287 19.33 -2.28 -1.97
N GLY A 288 20.20 -2.06 -2.96
CA GLY A 288 21.26 -3.00 -3.30
C GLY A 288 22.35 -3.13 -2.24
N LYS A 289 22.68 -2.03 -1.55
CA LYS A 289 23.73 -1.93 -0.52
C LYS A 289 23.34 -2.47 0.87
N MET A 290 22.06 -2.75 1.13
CA MET A 290 21.62 -3.32 2.41
C MET A 290 22.37 -4.63 2.69
N VAL A 291 22.97 -4.73 3.89
CA VAL A 291 23.74 -5.91 4.33
C VAL A 291 22.84 -6.82 5.15
N VAL A 292 22.69 -8.08 4.71
CA VAL A 292 21.78 -9.06 5.33
C VAL A 292 22.44 -9.91 6.42
N GLY A 293 23.77 -9.90 6.44
CA GLY A 293 24.66 -10.72 7.28
C GLY A 293 26.04 -10.83 6.62
N ASN A 294 26.92 -11.65 7.17
CA ASN A 294 28.29 -11.84 6.69
C ASN A 294 28.51 -13.25 6.07
N SER A 295 29.55 -13.39 5.26
CA SER A 295 30.10 -14.69 4.87
C SER A 295 30.77 -15.37 6.08
N LYS A 296 31.10 -16.67 5.97
CA LYS A 296 31.97 -17.34 6.96
C LYS A 296 33.40 -16.78 7.01
N ALA A 297 33.83 -16.00 6.02
CA ALA A 297 35.10 -15.27 6.02
C ALA A 297 34.99 -13.85 6.62
N GLY A 298 33.78 -13.39 6.98
CA GLY A 298 33.54 -12.07 7.56
C GLY A 298 33.15 -10.97 6.55
N ASP A 299 33.12 -11.26 5.25
CA ASP A 299 32.70 -10.29 4.23
C ASP A 299 31.22 -9.92 4.37
N PRO A 300 30.83 -8.64 4.25
CA PRO A 300 29.43 -8.25 4.27
C PRO A 300 28.71 -8.74 3.00
N VAL A 301 27.60 -9.48 3.17
CA VAL A 301 26.76 -9.99 2.08
C VAL A 301 25.57 -9.06 1.86
N THR A 302 25.36 -8.62 0.62
CA THR A 302 24.37 -7.59 0.27
C THR A 302 23.14 -8.12 -0.46
N ALA A 303 22.07 -7.33 -0.51
CA ALA A 303 20.90 -7.64 -1.34
C ALA A 303 21.22 -7.71 -2.85
N ASP A 304 22.26 -7.02 -3.32
CA ASP A 304 22.77 -7.17 -4.69
C ASP A 304 23.61 -8.45 -4.90
N ASP A 305 24.31 -8.96 -3.88
CA ASP A 305 24.96 -10.29 -3.93
C ASP A 305 23.95 -11.44 -4.05
N LEU A 306 22.76 -11.24 -3.45
CA LEU A 306 21.59 -12.11 -3.61
C LEU A 306 20.87 -11.91 -4.96
N GLY A 307 21.19 -10.86 -5.71
CA GLY A 307 20.59 -10.55 -7.00
C GLY A 307 19.25 -9.80 -6.95
N VAL A 308 18.73 -9.47 -5.76
CA VAL A 308 17.33 -9.07 -5.58
C VAL A 308 17.08 -7.56 -5.50
N GLY A 309 18.10 -6.71 -5.33
CA GLY A 309 17.93 -5.25 -5.20
C GLY A 309 17.13 -4.59 -6.33
N GLY A 310 17.16 -5.15 -7.54
CA GLY A 310 16.28 -4.75 -8.65
C GLY A 310 14.79 -5.06 -8.38
N ALA A 311 14.46 -6.28 -7.94
CA ALA A 311 13.10 -6.67 -7.61
C ALA A 311 12.53 -5.89 -6.40
N LEU A 312 13.38 -5.60 -5.41
CA LEU A 312 13.01 -4.70 -4.30
C LEU A 312 12.64 -3.31 -4.81
N THR A 313 13.38 -2.79 -5.80
CA THR A 313 13.09 -1.48 -6.41
C THR A 313 11.79 -1.49 -7.21
N VAL A 314 11.47 -2.59 -7.91
CA VAL A 314 10.19 -2.74 -8.62
C VAL A 314 9.01 -2.72 -7.65
N LEU A 315 9.09 -3.44 -6.51
CA LEU A 315 8.07 -3.42 -5.47
C LEU A 315 7.91 -2.03 -4.83
N MET A 316 9.00 -1.27 -4.70
CA MET A 316 9.01 0.08 -4.12
C MET A 316 8.74 1.20 -5.14
N LYS A 317 8.60 0.89 -6.43
CA LYS A 317 8.57 1.86 -7.54
C LYS A 317 7.53 2.97 -7.35
N ASP A 318 6.30 2.61 -6.99
CA ASP A 318 5.22 3.59 -6.83
C ASP A 318 5.20 4.18 -5.41
N ALA A 319 5.77 3.44 -4.44
CA ALA A 319 5.90 3.81 -3.04
C ALA A 319 7.05 4.80 -2.74
N ILE A 320 7.79 5.28 -3.76
CA ILE A 320 8.74 6.40 -3.63
C ILE A 320 8.08 7.79 -3.80
N ASN A 321 6.86 7.83 -4.31
CA ASN A 321 6.12 9.06 -4.60
C ASN A 321 5.41 9.54 -3.31
N PRO A 322 5.53 10.81 -2.88
CA PRO A 322 4.80 11.30 -1.70
C PRO A 322 3.28 11.32 -1.87
N THR A 323 2.53 11.11 -0.79
CA THR A 323 1.06 11.16 -0.81
C THR A 323 0.55 12.55 -0.41
N LEU A 324 0.00 13.30 -1.36
CA LEU A 324 -0.70 14.56 -1.13
C LEU A 324 -2.06 14.33 -0.47
N MET A 325 -2.30 15.07 0.62
CA MET A 325 -3.52 15.20 1.42
C MET A 325 -3.72 16.68 1.80
N GLN A 326 -4.66 16.97 2.71
CA GLN A 326 -4.99 18.34 3.14
C GLN A 326 -5.26 18.42 4.65
N THR A 327 -5.16 19.63 5.21
CA THR A 327 -5.63 19.93 6.58
C THR A 327 -7.12 20.26 6.61
N LEU A 328 -7.71 20.38 7.80
CA LEU A 328 -9.08 20.89 7.99
C LEU A 328 -9.34 22.25 7.29
N GLU A 329 -8.33 23.12 7.24
CA GLU A 329 -8.38 24.42 6.54
C GLU A 329 -7.97 24.36 5.07
N GLY A 330 -7.71 23.17 4.53
CA GLY A 330 -7.36 22.94 3.12
C GLY A 330 -5.94 23.35 2.73
N THR A 331 -5.03 23.54 3.70
CA THR A 331 -3.59 23.65 3.40
C THR A 331 -3.01 22.28 3.01
N PRO A 332 -2.08 22.20 2.04
CA PRO A 332 -1.59 20.93 1.51
C PRO A 332 -0.59 20.22 2.42
N VAL A 333 -0.65 18.89 2.41
CA VAL A 333 0.20 18.00 3.22
C VAL A 333 0.77 16.89 2.35
N LEU A 334 2.09 16.69 2.35
CA LEU A 334 2.73 15.49 1.84
C LEU A 334 2.98 14.51 2.99
N VAL A 335 2.32 13.36 2.96
CA VAL A 335 2.49 12.24 3.89
C VAL A 335 3.38 11.20 3.22
N HIS A 336 4.58 10.96 3.75
CA HIS A 336 5.49 10.01 3.10
C HIS A 336 6.60 9.45 4.01
N ALA A 337 6.74 8.11 3.96
CA ALA A 337 7.55 7.29 4.85
C ALA A 337 7.21 7.45 6.35
N GLY A 338 7.70 6.56 7.21
CA GLY A 338 7.39 6.58 8.64
C GLY A 338 8.37 5.81 9.53
N PRO A 339 9.71 5.92 9.34
CA PRO A 339 10.68 5.18 10.12
C PRO A 339 10.56 5.43 11.62
N PHE A 340 10.89 4.39 12.40
CA PHE A 340 11.12 4.52 13.84
C PHE A 340 12.17 5.61 14.15
N ALA A 341 12.01 6.29 15.29
CA ALA A 341 12.89 7.37 15.73
C ALA A 341 14.00 6.93 16.71
N ASN A 342 13.96 5.70 17.23
CA ASN A 342 15.03 5.12 18.05
C ASN A 342 16.08 4.40 17.18
N ILE A 343 15.72 3.29 16.53
CA ILE A 343 16.63 2.48 15.70
C ILE A 343 16.92 3.10 14.32
N ALA A 344 16.11 4.07 13.90
CA ALA A 344 16.30 4.84 12.68
C ALA A 344 16.08 6.34 12.96
N HIS A 345 16.14 7.16 11.92
CA HIS A 345 16.23 8.62 12.03
C HIS A 345 14.89 9.34 12.25
N GLY A 346 13.73 8.66 12.24
CA GLY A 346 12.48 9.21 12.78
C GLY A 346 11.82 10.39 12.06
N ASN A 347 12.10 10.61 10.77
CA ASN A 347 11.57 11.74 10.00
C ASN A 347 10.78 11.29 8.74
N SER A 348 10.04 12.21 8.14
CA SER A 348 9.43 12.10 6.80
C SER A 348 10.50 11.94 5.69
N SER A 349 10.11 11.53 4.48
CA SER A 349 11.08 11.29 3.40
C SER A 349 11.74 12.56 2.83
N ILE A 350 13.01 12.46 2.46
CA ILE A 350 13.77 13.51 1.74
C ILE A 350 13.09 13.91 0.41
N VAL A 351 12.56 12.93 -0.35
CA VAL A 351 11.81 13.21 -1.59
C VAL A 351 10.64 14.18 -1.36
N ALA A 352 9.88 14.02 -0.27
CA ALA A 352 8.73 14.86 0.04
C ALA A 352 9.17 16.31 0.34
N ASP A 353 10.22 16.51 1.14
CA ASP A 353 10.72 17.87 1.41
C ASP A 353 11.25 18.53 0.14
N LYS A 354 11.99 17.81 -0.71
CA LYS A 354 12.51 18.38 -1.97
C LYS A 354 11.38 18.80 -2.90
N ILE A 355 10.35 17.98 -3.06
CA ILE A 355 9.17 18.33 -3.87
C ILE A 355 8.44 19.53 -3.24
N ALA A 356 8.21 19.51 -1.93
CA ALA A 356 7.54 20.60 -1.23
C ALA A 356 8.30 21.93 -1.37
N LEU A 357 9.63 21.93 -1.21
CA LEU A 357 10.47 23.13 -1.24
C LEU A 357 10.46 23.79 -2.62
N LYS A 358 10.45 22.99 -3.69
CA LYS A 358 10.29 23.48 -5.07
C LYS A 358 8.89 24.03 -5.35
N LEU A 359 7.82 23.37 -4.87
CA LEU A 359 6.43 23.79 -5.11
C LEU A 359 6.05 25.08 -4.39
N VAL A 360 6.53 25.28 -3.15
CA VAL A 360 6.29 26.54 -2.42
C VAL A 360 7.17 27.68 -2.97
N GLY A 361 8.41 27.36 -3.37
CA GLY A 361 9.37 28.29 -3.95
C GLY A 361 9.87 29.38 -2.98
N GLN A 362 10.70 30.29 -3.48
CA GLN A 362 11.26 31.39 -2.68
C GLN A 362 10.17 32.19 -1.93
N GLY A 363 10.33 32.31 -0.61
CA GLY A 363 9.38 33.02 0.27
C GLY A 363 8.18 32.18 0.72
N GLY A 364 7.99 30.97 0.18
CA GLY A 364 7.13 29.95 0.73
C GLY A 364 7.81 29.12 1.83
N PHE A 365 7.05 28.23 2.48
CA PHE A 365 7.47 27.47 3.66
C PHE A 365 7.20 25.97 3.53
N VAL A 366 8.15 25.14 3.98
CA VAL A 366 7.93 23.71 4.20
C VAL A 366 8.07 23.41 5.69
N VAL A 367 6.98 22.92 6.28
CA VAL A 367 6.91 22.59 7.71
C VAL A 367 6.96 21.07 7.85
N THR A 368 8.10 20.53 8.26
CA THR A 368 8.27 19.10 8.58
C THR A 368 8.34 18.90 10.10
N GLU A 369 8.14 17.67 10.57
CA GLU A 369 8.37 17.29 11.96
C GLU A 369 9.44 16.21 12.13
N ALA A 370 9.95 16.08 13.35
CA ALA A 370 10.87 15.02 13.75
C ALA A 370 10.34 14.24 14.98
N GLY A 371 10.51 12.91 14.99
CA GLY A 371 9.96 12.03 16.03
C GLY A 371 10.66 12.14 17.40
N PHE A 372 9.89 11.96 18.48
CA PHE A 372 10.32 12.11 19.89
C PHE A 372 10.72 13.56 20.27
N GLY A 373 11.70 13.75 21.16
CA GLY A 373 12.22 15.08 21.52
C GLY A 373 13.29 15.55 20.53
N ALA A 374 13.71 16.82 20.63
CA ALA A 374 14.76 17.39 19.79
C ALA A 374 16.12 16.65 19.97
N ASP A 375 16.35 16.09 21.16
CA ASP A 375 17.47 15.22 21.50
C ASP A 375 17.57 13.93 20.66
N ILE A 376 16.50 13.48 20.01
CA ILE A 376 16.53 12.30 19.14
C ILE A 376 16.07 12.66 17.72
N GLY A 377 14.91 13.31 17.58
CA GLY A 377 14.33 13.63 16.29
C GLY A 377 15.12 14.70 15.55
N ALA A 378 15.36 15.85 16.20
CA ALA A 378 16.06 16.96 15.58
C ALA A 378 17.56 16.67 15.43
N GLU A 379 18.20 16.01 16.41
CA GLU A 379 19.58 15.49 16.30
C GLU A 379 19.78 14.71 14.99
N LYS A 380 18.95 13.68 14.75
CA LYS A 380 19.03 12.85 13.55
C LYS A 380 18.53 13.54 12.28
N PHE A 381 17.57 14.47 12.41
CA PHE A 381 17.18 15.35 11.30
C PHE A 381 18.38 16.15 10.79
N MET A 382 19.18 16.74 11.68
CA MET A 382 20.39 17.47 11.31
C MET A 382 21.50 16.52 10.84
N ASN A 383 21.97 15.62 11.70
CA ASN A 383 23.19 14.82 11.44
C ASN A 383 23.02 13.74 10.36
N ILE A 384 21.79 13.32 10.04
CA ILE A 384 21.48 12.28 9.05
C ILE A 384 20.65 12.85 7.88
N LYS A 385 19.45 13.38 8.13
CA LYS A 385 18.52 13.77 7.04
C LYS A 385 18.99 14.99 6.25
N CYS A 386 19.42 16.07 6.92
CA CYS A 386 20.01 17.24 6.26
C CYS A 386 21.31 16.86 5.53
N ARG A 387 22.17 16.05 6.17
CA ARG A 387 23.42 15.58 5.60
C ARG A 387 23.25 14.77 4.30
N TYR A 388 22.23 13.90 4.21
CA TYR A 388 21.95 13.14 2.97
C TYR A 388 21.11 13.88 1.93
N SER A 389 20.28 14.83 2.33
CA SER A 389 19.45 15.59 1.40
C SER A 389 20.19 16.76 0.74
N GLY A 390 21.17 17.34 1.44
CA GLY A 390 21.78 18.63 1.13
C GLY A 390 20.94 19.83 1.59
N LEU A 391 19.80 19.61 2.25
CA LEU A 391 18.89 20.66 2.68
C LEU A 391 19.34 21.27 4.01
N THR A 392 19.15 22.58 4.16
CA THR A 392 19.43 23.32 5.40
C THR A 392 18.15 23.94 5.95
N PRO A 393 17.75 23.66 7.21
CA PRO A 393 16.63 24.34 7.85
C PRO A 393 17.04 25.75 8.30
N GLN A 394 16.14 26.72 8.14
CA GLN A 394 16.37 28.09 8.63
C GLN A 394 15.81 28.31 10.03
N CYS A 395 14.76 27.56 10.41
CA CYS A 395 14.16 27.60 11.74
C CYS A 395 13.86 26.19 12.27
N ALA A 396 14.00 26.01 13.58
CA ALA A 396 13.52 24.86 14.31
C ALA A 396 12.48 25.31 15.36
N VAL A 397 11.32 24.67 15.38
CA VAL A 397 10.28 24.91 16.40
C VAL A 397 10.41 23.85 17.49
N ILE A 398 10.46 24.26 18.76
CA ILE A 398 10.46 23.35 19.91
C ILE A 398 9.14 23.48 20.66
N VAL A 399 8.33 22.43 20.57
CA VAL A 399 7.02 22.35 21.23
C VAL A 399 7.14 21.92 22.69
N ALA A 400 6.43 22.61 23.59
CA ALA A 400 6.31 22.31 25.01
C ALA A 400 4.87 22.50 25.52
N THR A 401 4.54 21.91 26.67
CA THR A 401 3.27 22.11 27.39
C THR A 401 3.53 22.29 28.89
N ILE A 402 2.69 23.07 29.58
CA ILE A 402 2.82 23.29 31.03
C ILE A 402 2.82 21.96 31.79
N ARG A 403 1.88 21.07 31.48
CA ARG A 403 1.71 19.79 32.17
C ARG A 403 2.90 18.84 31.97
N ALA A 404 3.50 18.80 30.77
CA ALA A 404 4.73 18.04 30.54
C ALA A 404 5.93 18.65 31.29
N LEU A 405 6.05 19.99 31.35
CA LEU A 405 7.11 20.66 32.10
C LEU A 405 6.97 20.42 33.61
N LYS A 406 5.75 20.44 34.19
CA LYS A 406 5.51 20.03 35.58
C LYS A 406 6.02 18.62 35.88
N MET A 407 5.83 17.67 34.96
CA MET A 407 6.39 16.31 35.09
C MET A 407 7.93 16.33 35.02
N HIS A 408 8.50 17.18 34.17
CA HIS A 408 9.96 17.38 34.13
C HIS A 408 10.52 18.04 35.39
N GLY A 409 9.74 18.85 36.10
CA GLY A 409 10.12 19.48 37.37
C GLY A 409 9.90 18.61 38.62
N GLY A 410 9.50 17.35 38.48
CA GLY A 410 9.30 16.42 39.60
C GLY A 410 7.83 16.18 40.00
N GLY A 411 6.87 16.52 39.14
CA GLY A 411 5.46 16.18 39.35
C GLY A 411 5.18 14.67 39.44
N PRO A 412 4.07 14.24 40.06
CA PRO A 412 3.76 12.81 40.31
C PRO A 412 3.72 11.92 39.06
N GLU A 413 3.97 10.62 39.21
CA GLU A 413 3.98 9.69 38.07
C GLU A 413 2.59 9.55 37.42
N VAL A 414 2.54 9.73 36.10
CA VAL A 414 1.31 9.64 35.29
C VAL A 414 1.17 8.22 34.74
N VAL A 415 0.21 7.47 35.28
CA VAL A 415 -0.12 6.09 34.87
C VAL A 415 -1.37 6.10 33.98
N ALA A 416 -1.26 5.53 32.77
CA ALA A 416 -2.37 5.45 31.83
C ALA A 416 -3.60 4.74 32.46
N GLY A 417 -4.79 5.32 32.27
CA GLY A 417 -6.05 4.83 32.83
C GLY A 417 -6.33 5.26 34.27
N LYS A 418 -5.41 5.96 34.96
CA LYS A 418 -5.71 6.66 36.22
C LYS A 418 -6.09 8.13 35.95
N PRO A 419 -6.90 8.77 36.81
CA PRO A 419 -7.04 10.22 36.82
C PRO A 419 -5.69 10.92 36.97
N LEU A 420 -5.56 12.13 36.41
CA LEU A 420 -4.37 12.95 36.61
C LEU A 420 -4.33 13.50 38.04
N ASP A 421 -3.13 13.61 38.60
CA ASP A 421 -2.91 14.26 39.89
C ASP A 421 -3.26 15.76 39.82
N HIS A 422 -3.79 16.29 40.93
CA HIS A 422 -4.19 17.69 41.07
C HIS A 422 -3.05 18.68 40.77
N ALA A 423 -1.79 18.30 41.00
CA ALA A 423 -0.60 19.07 40.63
C ALA A 423 -0.52 19.39 39.13
N TYR A 424 -1.12 18.57 38.26
CA TYR A 424 -1.20 18.81 36.82
C TYR A 424 -2.42 19.62 36.37
N LEU A 425 -3.41 19.81 37.24
CA LEU A 425 -4.70 20.43 36.93
C LEU A 425 -4.88 21.83 37.53
N THR A 426 -4.01 22.21 38.48
CA THR A 426 -3.97 23.54 39.10
C THR A 426 -2.61 24.20 38.94
N GLU A 427 -2.56 25.51 39.18
CA GLU A 427 -1.32 26.30 39.08
C GLU A 427 -0.22 25.76 40.01
N ASN A 428 0.97 25.56 39.45
CA ASN A 428 2.21 25.30 40.18
C ASN A 428 3.39 25.78 39.34
N VAL A 429 3.64 27.09 39.39
CA VAL A 429 4.73 27.76 38.65
C VAL A 429 6.09 27.15 38.98
N SER A 430 6.36 26.81 40.25
CA SER A 430 7.66 26.26 40.65
C SER A 430 7.97 24.90 40.04
N LEU A 431 6.98 24.02 39.84
CA LEU A 431 7.16 22.77 39.07
C LEU A 431 7.42 23.04 37.58
N VAL A 432 6.83 24.10 37.02
CA VAL A 432 7.07 24.51 35.62
C VAL A 432 8.49 25.02 35.46
N GLU A 433 8.94 25.93 36.35
CA GLU A 433 10.30 26.48 36.37
C GLU A 433 11.36 25.39 36.57
N ALA A 434 11.16 24.48 37.53
CA ALA A 434 12.03 23.32 37.73
C ALA A 434 12.09 22.42 36.48
N GLY A 435 10.99 22.30 35.74
CA GLY A 435 10.91 21.54 34.50
C GLY A 435 11.56 22.21 33.28
N CYS A 436 11.62 23.55 33.26
CA CYS A 436 12.17 24.33 32.15
C CYS A 436 13.64 24.04 31.84
N VAL A 437 14.40 23.40 32.75
CA VAL A 437 15.76 22.91 32.46
C VAL A 437 15.79 21.90 31.30
N ASN A 438 14.72 21.13 31.09
CA ASN A 438 14.59 20.23 29.94
C ASN A 438 14.51 21.04 28.63
N LEU A 439 13.58 22.00 28.57
CA LEU A 439 13.39 22.92 27.45
C LEU A 439 14.67 23.72 27.13
N ALA A 440 15.34 24.25 28.15
CA ALA A 440 16.58 25.02 28.01
C ALA A 440 17.69 24.18 27.34
N ARG A 441 17.83 22.89 27.67
CA ARG A 441 18.79 22.00 26.99
C ARG A 441 18.39 21.73 25.53
N HIS A 442 17.11 21.49 25.24
CA HIS A 442 16.66 21.30 23.85
C HIS A 442 16.92 22.55 22.99
N ILE A 443 16.68 23.75 23.52
CA ILE A 443 17.01 25.02 22.86
C ILE A 443 18.51 25.12 22.61
N THR A 444 19.33 24.91 23.64
CA THR A 444 20.81 25.00 23.58
C THR A 444 21.37 24.02 22.54
N ASN A 445 20.95 22.76 22.60
CA ASN A 445 21.39 21.71 21.68
C ASN A 445 20.98 22.01 20.24
N THR A 446 19.76 22.51 20.02
CA THR A 446 19.27 22.82 18.66
C THR A 446 19.99 24.04 18.08
N LYS A 447 20.28 25.06 18.90
CA LYS A 447 21.08 26.23 18.49
C LYS A 447 22.53 25.89 18.16
N ALA A 448 23.11 24.81 18.71
CA ALA A 448 24.47 24.38 18.38
C ALA A 448 24.65 24.03 16.90
N TYR A 449 23.56 23.66 16.20
CA TYR A 449 23.54 23.42 14.75
C TYR A 449 23.55 24.72 13.92
N GLY A 450 23.51 25.91 14.53
CA GLY A 450 23.45 27.21 13.84
C GLY A 450 22.05 27.67 13.42
N VAL A 451 21.00 26.92 13.81
CA VAL A 451 19.60 27.16 13.39
C VAL A 451 18.87 28.03 14.41
N ASN A 452 18.03 28.97 13.94
CA ASN A 452 17.19 29.78 14.81
C ASN A 452 16.09 28.92 15.48
N VAL A 453 15.91 29.08 16.79
CA VAL A 453 14.95 28.27 17.58
C VAL A 453 13.78 29.11 18.04
N VAL A 454 12.56 28.73 17.67
CA VAL A 454 11.31 29.33 18.20
C VAL A 454 10.62 28.32 19.11
N VAL A 455 10.14 28.75 20.28
CA VAL A 455 9.39 27.87 21.20
C VAL A 455 7.89 28.04 20.99
N ALA A 456 7.17 26.92 20.90
CA ALA A 456 5.71 26.87 20.85
C ALA A 456 5.18 26.25 22.15
N VAL A 457 4.50 27.05 22.97
CA VAL A 457 3.89 26.61 24.24
C VAL A 457 2.41 26.32 23.99
N ASN A 458 2.07 25.03 23.88
CA ASN A 458 0.71 24.60 23.63
C ASN A 458 -0.13 24.70 24.91
N LYS A 459 -1.11 25.61 24.92
CA LYS A 459 -1.94 25.92 26.08
C LYS A 459 -3.11 24.96 26.22
N PHE A 460 -3.29 24.37 27.41
CA PHE A 460 -4.51 23.70 27.83
C PHE A 460 -5.41 24.62 28.68
N ALA A 461 -6.67 24.23 28.86
CA ALA A 461 -7.66 24.99 29.63
C ALA A 461 -7.31 25.14 31.14
N THR A 462 -6.41 24.31 31.67
CA THR A 462 -5.90 24.33 33.04
C THR A 462 -4.68 25.23 33.24
N ASP A 463 -4.06 25.70 32.16
CA ASP A 463 -2.74 26.32 32.19
C ASP A 463 -2.85 27.82 32.47
N SER A 464 -2.18 28.29 33.54
CA SER A 464 -2.29 29.68 33.99
C SER A 464 -1.38 30.64 33.22
N GLU A 465 -1.73 31.93 33.20
CA GLU A 465 -0.87 32.97 32.60
C GLU A 465 0.47 33.12 33.35
N ALA A 466 0.55 32.82 34.65
CA ALA A 466 1.82 32.84 35.38
C ALA A 466 2.74 31.72 34.88
N GLU A 467 2.19 30.51 34.69
CA GLU A 467 2.91 29.34 34.20
C GLU A 467 3.39 29.54 32.75
N LEU A 468 2.50 30.04 31.88
CA LEU A 468 2.81 30.31 30.48
C LEU A 468 3.91 31.37 30.33
N ASN A 469 3.91 32.41 31.18
CA ASN A 469 4.97 33.41 31.18
C ASN A 469 6.29 32.88 31.79
N ALA A 470 6.26 31.99 32.78
CA ALA A 470 7.46 31.32 33.28
C ALA A 470 8.17 30.51 32.17
N VAL A 471 7.42 29.77 31.35
CA VAL A 471 7.98 29.04 30.19
C VAL A 471 8.54 29.99 29.14
N ARG A 472 7.82 31.07 28.81
CA ARG A 472 8.29 32.11 27.88
C ARG A 472 9.62 32.72 28.34
N ASN A 473 9.69 33.12 29.61
CA ASN A 473 10.88 33.73 30.20
C ASN A 473 12.07 32.76 30.19
N ALA A 474 11.86 31.50 30.58
CA ALA A 474 12.90 30.48 30.56
C ALA A 474 13.39 30.14 29.14
N ALA A 475 12.49 30.12 28.16
CA ALA A 475 12.84 29.91 26.75
C ALA A 475 13.72 31.04 26.19
N LEU A 476 13.36 32.30 26.45
CA LEU A 476 14.14 33.47 26.03
C LEU A 476 15.47 33.55 26.79
N ALA A 477 15.52 33.19 28.07
CA ALA A 477 16.76 33.10 28.86
C ALA A 477 17.71 31.99 28.36
N ALA A 478 17.18 30.87 27.88
CA ALA A 478 17.95 29.86 27.12
C ALA A 478 18.33 30.32 25.70
N GLY A 479 17.92 31.53 25.31
CA GLY A 479 18.27 32.17 24.04
C GLY A 479 17.46 31.70 22.84
N ALA A 480 16.21 31.25 23.03
CA ALA A 480 15.28 31.13 21.90
C ALA A 480 15.12 32.48 21.17
N TYR A 481 14.88 32.43 19.87
CA TYR A 481 14.61 33.60 19.02
C TYR A 481 13.26 34.24 19.37
N ASP A 482 12.26 33.42 19.69
CA ASP A 482 10.94 33.84 20.19
C ASP A 482 10.28 32.69 20.99
N ALA A 483 9.25 33.00 21.78
CA ALA A 483 8.51 32.04 22.61
C ALA A 483 7.01 32.38 22.67
N VAL A 484 6.22 31.63 21.89
CA VAL A 484 4.81 31.94 21.57
C VAL A 484 3.86 30.97 22.27
N ILE A 485 2.80 31.52 22.88
CA ILE A 485 1.69 30.73 23.44
C ILE A 485 0.74 30.39 22.30
N CYS A 486 0.44 29.11 22.11
CA CYS A 486 -0.27 28.59 20.95
C CYS A 486 -1.57 27.89 21.37
N THR A 487 -2.65 28.12 20.62
CA THR A 487 -4.02 27.65 20.93
C THR A 487 -4.72 26.96 19.75
N HIS A 488 -3.97 26.59 18.72
CA HIS A 488 -4.46 26.00 17.45
C HIS A 488 -5.21 24.68 17.60
N HIS A 489 -5.01 23.93 18.68
CA HIS A 489 -5.87 22.80 19.04
C HIS A 489 -7.34 23.23 19.22
N ALA A 490 -7.59 24.40 19.82
CA ALA A 490 -8.94 24.93 20.04
C ALA A 490 -9.41 25.89 18.92
N HIS A 491 -8.49 26.48 18.16
CA HIS A 491 -8.79 27.60 17.25
C HIS A 491 -8.29 27.43 15.80
N GLY A 492 -7.80 26.25 15.40
CA GLY A 492 -7.25 26.01 14.07
C GLY A 492 -6.05 26.91 13.75
N GLY A 493 -5.86 27.28 12.49
CA GLY A 493 -4.75 28.16 12.08
C GLY A 493 -4.74 29.51 12.78
N LYS A 494 -5.92 30.01 13.20
CA LYS A 494 -6.05 31.25 13.97
C LYS A 494 -5.29 31.20 15.30
N GLY A 495 -5.19 30.01 15.91
CA GLY A 495 -4.51 29.82 17.19
C GLY A 495 -2.98 29.73 17.11
N ALA A 496 -2.39 29.83 15.92
CA ALA A 496 -0.94 29.77 15.69
C ALA A 496 -0.40 30.92 14.80
N VAL A 497 -1.19 31.98 14.57
CA VAL A 497 -0.79 33.14 13.73
C VAL A 497 0.51 33.78 14.22
N ASP A 498 0.63 34.04 15.53
CA ASP A 498 1.83 34.63 16.13
C ASP A 498 3.05 33.71 15.99
N LEU A 499 2.85 32.39 16.01
CA LEU A 499 3.90 31.40 15.77
C LEU A 499 4.35 31.45 14.30
N GLY A 500 3.43 31.59 13.35
CA GLY A 500 3.74 31.84 11.94
C GLY A 500 4.55 33.12 11.73
N ILE A 501 4.21 34.20 12.43
CA ILE A 501 4.95 35.48 12.38
C ILE A 501 6.35 35.36 13.01
N ALA A 502 6.49 34.63 14.12
CA ALA A 502 7.77 34.35 14.75
C ALA A 502 8.67 33.46 13.87
N VAL A 503 8.11 32.40 13.28
CA VAL A 503 8.82 31.50 12.35
C VAL A 503 9.23 32.23 11.07
N GLN A 504 8.36 33.08 10.48
CA GLN A 504 8.74 33.91 9.33
C GLN A 504 9.96 34.78 9.67
N ARG A 505 9.91 35.55 10.77
CA ARG A 505 11.04 36.40 11.21
C ARG A 505 12.31 35.57 11.46
N ALA A 506 12.20 34.40 12.07
CA ALA A 506 13.34 33.50 12.31
C ALA A 506 13.95 32.94 11.02
N CYS A 507 13.13 32.65 10.00
CA CYS A 507 13.57 32.20 8.68
C CYS A 507 14.20 33.33 7.84
N GLU A 508 13.74 34.57 7.99
CA GLU A 508 14.29 35.74 7.30
C GLU A 508 15.62 36.21 7.91
N ASN A 509 15.87 35.98 9.21
CA ASN A 509 17.03 36.46 9.95
C ASN A 509 18.04 35.35 10.31
N VAL A 510 18.46 34.54 9.33
CA VAL A 510 19.46 33.48 9.54
C VAL A 510 20.87 34.07 9.69
N THR A 511 21.48 33.91 10.87
CA THR A 511 22.80 34.47 11.17
C THR A 511 23.97 33.50 11.04
N GLN A 512 23.73 32.20 10.90
CA GLN A 512 24.77 31.16 10.83
C GLN A 512 24.40 30.05 9.83
N PRO A 513 25.38 29.41 9.16
CA PRO A 513 25.13 28.21 8.37
C PRO A 513 24.89 26.99 9.26
N LEU A 514 24.24 25.95 8.70
CA LEU A 514 24.07 24.65 9.34
C LEU A 514 25.44 24.04 9.68
N LYS A 515 25.62 23.63 10.94
CA LYS A 515 26.80 22.91 11.45
C LYS A 515 26.36 21.55 11.95
N PHE A 516 27.10 20.49 11.62
CA PHE A 516 26.86 19.16 12.19
C PHE A 516 27.58 18.99 13.53
N LEU A 517 27.04 18.13 14.41
CA LEU A 517 27.63 17.86 15.73
C LEU A 517 28.98 17.11 15.65
N TYR A 518 29.24 16.46 14.50
CA TYR A 518 30.47 15.73 14.22
C TYR A 518 30.76 15.65 12.70
N PRO A 519 32.04 15.62 12.29
CA PRO A 519 32.44 15.23 10.94
C PRO A 519 32.37 13.69 10.78
N LEU A 520 32.49 13.16 9.56
CA LEU A 520 32.24 11.73 9.29
C LEU A 520 33.48 10.83 9.37
N ASP A 521 34.66 11.40 9.19
CA ASP A 521 35.98 10.79 9.11
C ASP A 521 36.56 10.32 10.45
N ILE A 522 36.19 10.97 11.56
CA ILE A 522 36.49 10.50 12.91
C ILE A 522 35.80 9.17 13.24
N SER A 523 36.28 8.48 14.28
CA SER A 523 35.85 7.11 14.60
C SER A 523 34.38 7.01 15.02
N ILE A 524 33.85 5.79 14.99
CA ILE A 524 32.49 5.47 15.45
C ILE A 524 32.30 5.91 16.91
N LYS A 525 33.31 5.72 17.77
CA LYS A 525 33.26 6.08 19.20
C LYS A 525 33.19 7.59 19.42
N GLU A 526 34.07 8.36 18.78
CA GLU A 526 34.11 9.82 18.94
C GLU A 526 32.78 10.49 18.51
N LYS A 527 32.09 9.91 17.51
CA LYS A 527 30.74 10.35 17.07
C LYS A 527 29.64 9.97 18.07
N ILE A 528 29.70 8.77 18.64
CA ILE A 528 28.82 8.34 19.75
C ILE A 528 28.98 9.28 20.94
N GLU A 529 30.22 9.64 21.28
CA GLU A 529 30.56 10.53 22.39
C GLU A 529 30.19 11.99 22.12
N ALA A 530 30.30 12.47 20.87
CA ALA A 530 29.81 13.79 20.48
C ALA A 530 28.30 13.93 20.72
N ILE A 531 27.52 12.90 20.35
CA ILE A 531 26.08 12.83 20.67
C ILE A 531 25.87 12.72 22.18
N ALA A 532 26.60 11.85 22.89
CA ALA A 532 26.45 11.66 24.33
C ALA A 532 26.72 12.94 25.15
N ARG A 533 27.72 13.75 24.75
CA ARG A 533 27.99 15.06 25.35
C ARG A 533 26.78 16.01 25.23
N SER A 534 26.08 16.00 24.09
CA SER A 534 24.85 16.80 23.93
C SER A 534 23.72 16.39 24.88
N TYR A 535 23.68 15.13 25.33
CA TYR A 535 22.72 14.68 26.35
C TYR A 535 23.08 15.13 27.77
N GLY A 536 24.32 15.59 28.01
CA GLY A 536 24.86 15.85 29.33
C GLY A 536 25.58 14.66 29.97
N ALA A 537 25.94 13.64 29.19
CA ALA A 537 26.73 12.52 29.68
C ALA A 537 28.17 12.94 30.00
N SER A 538 28.77 12.35 31.05
CA SER A 538 30.19 12.51 31.39
C SER A 538 31.11 11.67 30.50
N GLY A 539 30.62 10.55 29.98
CA GLY A 539 31.35 9.61 29.15
C GLY A 539 30.45 8.50 28.60
N VAL A 540 31.08 7.53 27.93
CA VAL A 540 30.40 6.40 27.28
C VAL A 540 31.06 5.09 27.71
N GLU A 541 30.27 4.09 28.08
CA GLU A 541 30.71 2.72 28.40
C GLU A 541 30.34 1.81 27.22
N TYR A 542 31.26 1.00 26.72
CA TYR A 542 31.00 0.05 25.64
C TYR A 542 31.05 -1.40 26.16
N SER A 543 30.06 -2.22 25.80
CA SER A 543 30.12 -3.66 26.07
C SER A 543 31.13 -4.37 25.15
N GLU A 544 31.62 -5.54 25.56
CA GLU A 544 32.49 -6.40 24.71
C GLU A 544 31.84 -6.72 23.34
N GLN A 545 30.51 -6.83 23.30
CA GLN A 545 29.73 -7.00 22.07
C GLN A 545 29.73 -5.72 21.22
N ALA A 546 29.55 -4.55 21.83
CA ALA A 546 29.60 -3.27 21.14
C ALA A 546 31.00 -3.00 20.57
N GLU A 547 32.07 -3.32 21.30
CA GLU A 547 33.46 -3.23 20.83
C GLU A 547 33.70 -4.09 19.58
N LYS A 548 33.35 -5.38 19.63
CA LYS A 548 33.49 -6.30 18.48
C LYS A 548 32.69 -5.85 17.26
N GLN A 549 31.50 -5.27 17.46
CA GLN A 549 30.71 -4.70 16.37
C GLN A 549 31.36 -3.43 15.80
N ILE A 550 31.86 -2.52 16.63
CA ILE A 550 32.56 -1.30 16.21
C ILE A 550 33.82 -1.66 15.39
N GLU A 551 34.60 -2.65 15.85
CA GLU A 551 35.76 -3.16 15.13
C GLU A 551 35.36 -3.75 13.77
N MET A 552 34.36 -4.64 13.74
CA MET A 552 33.85 -5.25 12.51
C MET A 552 33.37 -4.19 11.48
N TYR A 553 32.54 -3.23 11.89
CA TYR A 553 32.10 -2.15 10.98
C TYR A 553 33.27 -1.28 10.51
N SER A 554 34.33 -1.15 11.31
CA SER A 554 35.53 -0.40 10.91
C SER A 554 36.37 -1.17 9.89
N GLN A 555 36.64 -2.45 10.13
CA GLN A 555 37.33 -3.33 9.18
C GLN A 555 36.56 -3.47 7.85
N GLN A 556 35.24 -3.49 7.89
CA GLN A 556 34.38 -3.51 6.70
C GLN A 556 34.25 -2.14 5.99
N GLY A 557 34.93 -1.08 6.46
CA GLY A 557 34.96 0.24 5.82
C GLY A 557 33.74 1.13 6.10
N PHE A 558 32.87 0.75 7.03
CA PHE A 558 31.65 1.51 7.37
C PHE A 558 31.87 2.60 8.43
N SER A 559 33.11 2.81 8.92
CA SER A 559 33.43 3.90 9.86
C SER A 559 32.97 5.27 9.40
N GLY A 560 32.91 5.55 8.10
CA GLY A 560 32.47 6.84 7.55
C GLY A 560 30.97 7.16 7.72
N LEU A 561 30.15 6.24 8.25
CA LEU A 561 28.71 6.47 8.38
C LEU A 561 28.33 7.40 9.55
N PRO A 562 27.20 8.14 9.45
CA PRO A 562 26.53 8.79 10.57
C PRO A 562 26.10 7.82 11.68
N ILE A 563 25.89 8.38 12.88
CA ILE A 563 25.41 7.64 14.06
C ILE A 563 23.93 7.95 14.32
N CYS A 564 23.13 6.92 14.58
CA CYS A 564 21.71 6.99 14.90
C CYS A 564 21.45 6.40 16.30
N MET A 565 21.49 7.22 17.35
CA MET A 565 21.42 6.72 18.73
C MET A 565 20.06 6.07 19.08
N ALA A 566 20.06 4.79 19.45
CA ALA A 566 18.86 4.08 19.89
C ALA A 566 18.77 4.04 21.42
N LYS A 567 18.31 5.15 22.01
CA LYS A 567 18.06 5.32 23.46
C LYS A 567 16.56 5.48 23.79
N THR A 568 16.24 5.54 25.08
CA THR A 568 14.89 5.92 25.54
C THR A 568 14.53 7.34 25.12
N GLN A 569 13.28 7.54 24.71
CA GLN A 569 12.73 8.86 24.43
C GLN A 569 12.32 9.63 25.70
N TYR A 570 12.23 8.99 26.87
CA TYR A 570 11.63 9.58 28.07
C TYR A 570 12.60 10.32 29.00
N SER A 571 13.88 10.41 28.62
CA SER A 571 14.97 11.14 29.30
C SER A 571 16.07 11.50 28.29
N PHE A 572 16.91 12.47 28.61
CA PHE A 572 18.20 12.66 27.91
C PHE A 572 19.15 11.47 28.13
N SER A 573 19.11 10.85 29.32
CA SER A 573 19.98 9.72 29.68
C SER A 573 19.46 8.38 29.14
N HIS A 574 20.10 7.28 29.55
CA HIS A 574 19.65 5.93 29.26
C HIS A 574 18.45 5.49 30.13
N ASN A 575 18.18 6.19 31.23
CA ASN A 575 17.16 5.83 32.22
C ASN A 575 15.86 6.63 32.01
N ALA A 576 14.75 5.92 31.79
CA ALA A 576 13.46 6.53 31.49
C ALA A 576 12.82 7.30 32.67
N SER A 577 13.21 7.05 33.92
CA SER A 577 12.66 7.75 35.09
C SER A 577 13.35 9.09 35.39
N GLU A 578 14.55 9.33 34.88
CA GLU A 578 15.27 10.59 35.07
C GLU A 578 14.59 11.74 34.31
N LYS A 579 14.01 12.68 35.06
CA LYS A 579 13.32 13.86 34.54
C LYS A 579 14.21 15.10 34.58
N GLY A 580 13.66 16.28 34.29
CA GLY A 580 14.44 17.49 34.07
C GLY A 580 15.45 17.30 32.94
N ALA A 581 16.73 17.59 33.22
CA ALA A 581 17.82 17.48 32.26
C ALA A 581 19.07 16.87 32.96
N PRO A 582 19.13 15.54 33.17
CA PRO A 582 20.18 14.88 33.98
C PRO A 582 21.58 15.12 33.42
N THR A 583 22.59 15.13 34.28
CA THR A 583 24.00 15.41 33.91
C THR A 583 24.97 14.47 34.62
N GLY A 584 26.13 14.24 34.02
CA GLY A 584 27.24 13.50 34.65
C GLY A 584 27.10 11.98 34.63
N PHE A 585 25.98 11.46 34.12
CA PHE A 585 25.78 10.03 33.90
C PHE A 585 26.71 9.49 32.80
N VAL A 586 27.10 8.21 32.91
CA VAL A 586 27.76 7.48 31.81
C VAL A 586 26.68 6.89 30.89
N LEU A 587 26.88 6.97 29.57
CA LEU A 587 25.97 6.39 28.59
C LEU A 587 26.44 4.96 28.22
N PRO A 588 25.71 3.89 28.58
CA PRO A 588 26.07 2.54 28.19
C PRO A 588 25.68 2.25 26.74
N ILE A 589 26.57 1.59 25.99
CA ILE A 589 26.34 1.04 24.65
C ILE A 589 26.40 -0.48 24.76
N ARG A 590 25.25 -1.13 24.61
CA ARG A 590 25.10 -2.58 24.87
C ARG A 590 25.36 -3.45 23.64
N ASP A 591 25.09 -2.91 22.45
CA ASP A 591 25.27 -3.55 21.14
C ASP A 591 25.34 -2.44 20.06
N VAL A 592 25.89 -2.72 18.87
CA VAL A 592 25.99 -1.74 17.77
C VAL A 592 25.62 -2.42 16.46
N ARG A 593 24.80 -1.77 15.64
CA ARG A 593 24.25 -2.35 14.40
C ARG A 593 24.34 -1.40 13.22
N GLY A 594 24.40 -1.93 12.00
CA GLY A 594 24.37 -1.15 10.76
C GLY A 594 23.03 -1.23 10.04
N SER A 595 22.55 -0.09 9.54
CA SER A 595 21.61 -0.03 8.40
C SER A 595 22.38 0.57 7.22
N ILE A 596 23.07 -0.28 6.49
CA ILE A 596 24.13 0.08 5.55
C ILE A 596 23.58 0.69 4.23
N GLY A 597 22.41 0.23 3.77
CA GLY A 597 21.70 0.82 2.62
C GLY A 597 21.01 2.14 2.99
N ALA A 598 20.46 2.24 4.20
CA ALA A 598 19.97 3.52 4.72
C ALA A 598 21.13 4.51 5.00
N GLY A 599 22.31 3.98 5.33
CA GLY A 599 23.54 4.74 5.53
C GLY A 599 23.72 5.28 6.95
N PHE A 600 23.51 4.46 7.99
CA PHE A 600 23.90 4.82 9.36
C PHE A 600 24.23 3.60 10.22
N ILE A 601 25.01 3.84 11.28
CA ILE A 601 25.25 2.87 12.36
C ILE A 601 24.39 3.29 13.55
N TYR A 602 23.65 2.36 14.16
CA TYR A 602 22.78 2.62 15.31
C TYR A 602 23.27 1.86 16.57
N PRO A 603 23.86 2.58 17.55
CA PRO A 603 24.20 2.04 18.86
C PRO A 603 22.94 1.83 19.72
N LEU A 604 22.83 0.66 20.35
CA LEU A 604 21.75 0.30 21.25
C LEU A 604 22.15 0.64 22.70
N VAL A 605 21.55 1.71 23.23
CA VAL A 605 21.78 2.16 24.62
C VAL A 605 21.01 1.31 25.63
N GLY A 606 19.89 0.74 25.20
CA GLY A 606 19.06 -0.16 26.01
C GLY A 606 18.13 -1.00 25.15
N THR A 607 17.35 -1.88 25.79
CA THR A 607 16.48 -2.84 25.10
C THR A 607 15.33 -2.14 24.36
N MET A 608 15.42 -2.09 23.03
CA MET A 608 14.36 -1.57 22.17
C MET A 608 13.47 -2.69 21.64
N SER A 609 12.14 -2.54 21.79
CA SER A 609 11.20 -3.48 21.19
C SER A 609 10.85 -3.06 19.76
N THR A 610 11.39 -3.78 18.79
CA THR A 610 11.17 -3.61 17.34
C THR A 610 9.81 -4.16 16.87
N MET A 611 9.16 -4.98 17.68
CA MET A 611 7.80 -5.48 17.48
C MET A 611 6.97 -5.21 18.74
N PRO A 612 6.08 -4.20 18.75
CA PRO A 612 5.20 -3.92 19.87
C PRO A 612 4.20 -5.07 20.10
N GLY A 613 3.51 -5.04 21.25
CA GLY A 613 2.46 -5.99 21.59
C GLY A 613 1.18 -5.28 21.96
N LEU A 614 0.03 -5.87 21.63
CA LEU A 614 -1.28 -5.40 22.09
C LEU A 614 -1.36 -5.34 23.64
N PRO A 615 -2.05 -4.34 24.24
CA PRO A 615 -2.39 -4.30 25.66
C PRO A 615 -3.56 -5.25 25.99
N THR A 616 -3.94 -5.33 27.28
CA THR A 616 -5.11 -6.12 27.74
C THR A 616 -6.44 -5.59 27.21
N ARG A 617 -6.55 -4.26 27.04
CA ARG A 617 -7.72 -3.59 26.44
C ARG A 617 -7.24 -2.76 25.23
N PRO A 618 -7.11 -3.37 24.04
CA PRO A 618 -6.66 -2.68 22.83
C PRO A 618 -7.76 -1.79 22.25
N CYS A 619 -7.36 -0.82 21.42
CA CYS A 619 -8.25 0.12 20.74
C CYS A 619 -9.23 -0.59 19.79
N PHE A 620 -8.89 -1.74 19.21
CA PHE A 620 -9.80 -2.45 18.29
C PHE A 620 -11.15 -2.90 18.88
N TYR A 621 -11.33 -2.84 20.20
CA TYR A 621 -12.64 -3.06 20.84
C TYR A 621 -13.64 -1.93 20.58
N ASP A 622 -13.17 -0.74 20.23
CA ASP A 622 -13.98 0.46 19.94
C ASP A 622 -13.82 0.92 18.48
N ILE A 623 -13.21 0.09 17.62
CA ILE A 623 -13.12 0.32 16.18
C ILE A 623 -14.14 -0.58 15.48
N ASP A 624 -15.06 0.04 14.75
CA ASP A 624 -16.10 -0.67 13.98
C ASP A 624 -16.47 0.15 12.72
N VAL A 625 -17.36 -0.38 11.87
CA VAL A 625 -17.82 0.29 10.66
C VAL A 625 -19.35 0.31 10.62
N ASP A 626 -19.95 1.50 10.45
CA ASP A 626 -21.41 1.61 10.33
C ASP A 626 -21.87 0.95 9.02
N THR A 627 -22.41 -0.27 9.05
CA THR A 627 -22.77 -0.98 7.81
C THR A 627 -23.79 -0.26 6.90
N ALA A 628 -24.47 0.81 7.35
CA ALA A 628 -25.38 1.61 6.55
C ALA A 628 -24.69 2.79 5.81
N THR A 629 -23.87 3.61 6.50
CA THR A 629 -23.10 4.70 5.85
C THR A 629 -21.66 4.30 5.52
N GLY A 630 -21.05 3.54 6.42
CA GLY A 630 -19.69 3.00 6.44
C GLY A 630 -18.60 3.92 6.89
N LYS A 631 -18.96 5.04 7.52
CA LYS A 631 -17.99 5.79 8.30
C LYS A 631 -17.33 4.86 9.32
N THR A 632 -16.00 4.82 9.32
CA THR A 632 -15.23 4.06 10.30
C THR A 632 -15.35 4.77 11.66
N ALA A 633 -15.90 4.09 12.66
CA ALA A 633 -15.75 4.51 14.04
C ALA A 633 -14.30 4.25 14.44
N MET A 634 -13.53 5.32 14.60
CA MET A 634 -12.13 5.27 15.03
C MET A 634 -12.02 5.82 16.44
N VAL A 635 -11.24 5.16 17.29
CA VAL A 635 -11.00 5.64 18.65
C VAL A 635 -10.03 6.81 18.62
N ASP A 636 -10.43 7.91 19.27
CA ASP A 636 -9.49 8.93 19.68
C ASP A 636 -8.53 8.39 20.75
N SER A 637 -7.37 9.04 20.90
CA SER A 637 -6.47 8.69 22.01
C SER A 637 -7.15 9.05 23.34
N PRO A 638 -7.06 8.20 24.39
CA PRO A 638 -7.97 8.26 25.54
C PRO A 638 -7.76 9.50 26.43
N THR A 639 -8.40 10.61 26.05
CA THR A 639 -8.73 11.71 26.97
C THR A 639 -9.95 11.34 27.82
N THR A 640 -10.02 11.89 29.02
CA THR A 640 -10.98 11.52 30.08
C THR A 640 -12.45 11.48 29.64
N PRO A 641 -13.24 10.48 30.05
CA PRO A 641 -14.64 10.37 29.64
C PRO A 641 -15.50 11.49 30.23
N THR A 642 -16.11 12.30 29.35
CA THR A 642 -17.11 13.29 29.72
C THR A 642 -18.41 12.60 30.15
N GLN A 643 -18.88 12.92 31.36
CA GLN A 643 -20.20 12.50 31.83
C GLN A 643 -21.31 13.10 30.94
N PRO A 644 -22.40 12.36 30.64
CA PRO A 644 -23.50 12.89 29.85
C PRO A 644 -24.30 13.93 30.66
N SER A 645 -24.10 15.21 30.33
CA SER A 645 -24.86 16.32 30.90
C SER A 645 -26.33 16.26 30.50
N SER A 646 -27.23 16.27 31.48
CA SER A 646 -28.68 16.27 31.23
C SER A 646 -29.22 17.68 30.97
N SER A 647 -30.41 17.72 30.34
CA SER A 647 -31.24 18.90 30.07
C SER A 647 -30.73 19.93 29.03
N SER A 648 -31.46 20.01 27.92
CA SER A 648 -32.14 21.25 27.51
C SER A 648 -33.35 20.89 26.63
N SER A 649 -34.34 21.78 26.56
CA SER A 649 -35.63 21.54 25.92
C SER A 649 -35.67 22.08 24.49
N PHE A 650 -36.36 21.37 23.59
CA PHE A 650 -36.88 21.96 22.35
C PHE A 650 -38.37 21.68 22.16
N THR A 651 -39.01 22.56 21.39
CA THR A 651 -40.45 22.86 21.46
C THR A 651 -41.32 22.06 20.49
N LYS A 652 -42.62 21.96 20.82
CA LYS A 652 -43.64 21.41 19.92
C LYS A 652 -43.96 22.38 18.77
N ALA A 653 -44.00 21.85 17.54
CA ALA A 653 -44.84 22.39 16.47
C ALA A 653 -45.50 21.21 15.71
N GLU A 654 -46.80 21.12 15.94
CA GLU A 654 -47.90 20.60 15.09
C GLU A 654 -47.62 19.75 13.84
N LEU A 655 -48.33 18.62 13.78
CA LEU A 655 -48.93 18.11 12.54
C LEU A 655 -50.31 17.50 12.87
N LYS A 656 -51.32 17.77 12.04
CA LYS A 656 -52.74 17.65 12.42
C LYS A 656 -53.33 16.25 12.21
N THR A 657 -54.35 15.94 13.01
CA THR A 657 -55.02 14.63 13.11
C THR A 657 -56.24 14.49 12.21
N THR A 658 -56.37 13.32 11.58
CA THR A 658 -57.64 12.68 11.12
C THR A 658 -57.36 11.17 10.97
N SER A 659 -58.20 10.22 11.42
CA SER A 659 -59.43 10.32 12.20
C SER A 659 -59.74 8.99 12.94
N PHE A 660 -60.38 9.08 14.11
CA PHE A 660 -61.36 8.19 14.77
C PHE A 660 -61.37 6.64 14.54
N SER A 661 -61.75 5.79 15.51
CA SER A 661 -61.94 5.85 16.99
C SER A 661 -62.46 4.51 17.51
N PHE A 662 -62.17 4.11 18.77
CA PHE A 662 -63.14 3.75 19.84
C PHE A 662 -62.48 3.07 21.08
N PHE A 663 -62.56 3.73 22.26
CA PHE A 663 -62.58 3.20 23.65
C PHE A 663 -61.49 2.19 24.13
N PHE A 664 -61.22 1.95 25.43
CA PHE A 664 -61.88 2.30 26.70
C PHE A 664 -60.87 2.79 27.78
N PHE A 665 -61.35 3.12 28.99
CA PHE A 665 -60.67 3.78 30.13
C PHE A 665 -59.63 2.94 30.93
N PHE A 666 -58.66 3.66 31.56
CA PHE A 666 -57.98 3.48 32.88
C PHE A 666 -57.64 2.06 33.37
N PHE A 667 -56.40 1.78 33.83
CA PHE A 667 -55.89 2.30 35.12
C PHE A 667 -54.34 2.29 35.24
N THR A 668 -53.82 3.00 36.26
CA THR A 668 -52.39 3.11 36.60
C THR A 668 -51.87 2.02 37.56
N SER A 669 -50.53 1.82 37.58
CA SER A 669 -49.67 1.44 38.74
C SER A 669 -48.97 0.05 38.72
N SER A 670 -48.01 -0.08 39.66
CA SER A 670 -47.31 -1.29 40.14
C SER A 670 -46.11 -1.85 39.34
N LYS A 671 -44.90 -1.47 39.78
CA LYS A 671 -43.64 -2.18 39.50
C LYS A 671 -43.63 -3.56 40.21
N LYS A 672 -44.08 -4.64 39.56
CA LYS A 672 -43.94 -6.00 40.16
C LYS A 672 -43.89 -7.23 39.23
N LYS A 673 -43.84 -7.07 37.89
CA LYS A 673 -43.91 -8.22 36.95
C LYS A 673 -42.57 -8.69 36.34
N THR A 674 -41.49 -7.92 36.42
CA THR A 674 -40.22 -8.26 35.74
C THR A 674 -39.48 -9.45 36.35
N THR A 675 -39.60 -9.67 37.67
CA THR A 675 -38.82 -10.69 38.40
C THR A 675 -39.27 -12.12 38.09
N ALA A 676 -40.58 -12.35 37.87
CA ALA A 676 -41.11 -13.68 37.59
C ALA A 676 -40.61 -14.25 36.25
N PHE A 677 -40.39 -13.39 35.25
CA PHE A 677 -39.95 -13.80 33.92
C PHE A 677 -38.49 -14.30 33.93
N ALA A 678 -37.63 -13.68 34.74
CA ALA A 678 -36.23 -14.07 34.89
C ALA A 678 -36.07 -15.47 35.52
N TYR A 679 -36.83 -15.77 36.57
CA TYR A 679 -36.81 -17.09 37.20
C TYR A 679 -37.40 -18.19 36.31
N GLY A 680 -38.47 -17.89 35.56
CA GLY A 680 -39.03 -18.84 34.58
C GLY A 680 -38.03 -19.24 33.49
N PHE A 681 -37.29 -18.27 32.95
CA PHE A 681 -36.29 -18.52 31.91
C PHE A 681 -35.10 -19.35 32.45
N MET A 682 -34.60 -19.01 33.64
CA MET A 682 -33.55 -19.79 34.34
C MET A 682 -33.97 -21.24 34.57
N PHE A 683 -35.21 -21.48 35.02
CA PHE A 683 -35.69 -22.84 35.32
C PHE A 683 -35.84 -23.69 34.06
N ALA A 684 -36.34 -23.12 32.97
CA ALA A 684 -36.43 -23.79 31.67
C ALA A 684 -35.04 -24.16 31.11
N PHE A 685 -34.07 -23.26 31.21
CA PHE A 685 -32.70 -23.50 30.75
C PHE A 685 -32.00 -24.61 31.54
N LEU A 686 -32.18 -24.63 32.87
CA LEU A 686 -31.63 -25.68 33.73
C LEU A 686 -32.24 -27.06 33.40
N ALA A 687 -33.57 -27.13 33.24
CA ALA A 687 -34.27 -28.37 32.89
C ALA A 687 -33.81 -28.94 31.53
N PHE A 688 -33.66 -28.09 30.51
CA PHE A 688 -33.18 -28.51 29.19
C PHE A 688 -31.72 -29.01 29.23
N THR A 689 -30.86 -28.36 30.03
CA THR A 689 -29.47 -28.78 30.22
C THR A 689 -29.39 -30.13 30.93
N ILE A 690 -30.21 -30.36 31.96
CA ILE A 690 -30.30 -31.66 32.65
C ILE A 690 -30.81 -32.75 31.70
N PHE A 691 -31.83 -32.47 30.88
CA PHE A 691 -32.38 -33.44 29.92
C PHE A 691 -31.33 -33.99 28.95
N LEU A 692 -30.45 -33.12 28.42
CA LEU A 692 -29.36 -33.51 27.53
C LEU A 692 -28.22 -34.28 28.22
N VAL A 693 -28.04 -34.15 29.53
CA VAL A 693 -26.99 -34.86 30.30
C VAL A 693 -27.41 -36.29 30.66
N PHE A 694 -28.71 -36.55 30.83
CA PHE A 694 -29.21 -37.87 31.28
C PHE A 694 -29.77 -38.78 30.17
N TYR A 695 -29.87 -38.32 28.91
CA TYR A 695 -30.37 -39.13 27.78
C TYR A 695 -29.45 -39.10 26.54
N PRO A 696 -28.37 -39.92 26.49
CA PRO A 696 -27.50 -40.06 25.32
C PRO A 696 -28.05 -41.09 24.29
N PRO A 697 -28.18 -40.75 22.98
CA PRO A 697 -28.64 -41.72 21.97
C PRO A 697 -27.49 -42.53 21.33
N TRP A 698 -27.50 -43.85 21.53
CA TRP A 698 -26.73 -44.91 20.83
C TRP A 698 -27.65 -46.14 20.75
N TYR A 699 -27.70 -47.02 19.75
CA TYR A 699 -27.14 -47.09 18.37
C TYR A 699 -27.85 -48.26 17.61
N SER A 700 -27.45 -48.58 16.36
CA SER A 700 -27.77 -49.83 15.58
C SER A 700 -29.11 -49.84 14.79
N SER A 701 -29.28 -50.26 13.50
CA SER A 701 -28.66 -51.22 12.51
C SER A 701 -29.53 -52.50 12.32
N PRO A 702 -29.32 -53.45 11.35
CA PRO A 702 -28.33 -53.61 10.25
C PRO A 702 -29.05 -53.95 8.89
N PRO A 703 -28.63 -54.85 7.95
CA PRO A 703 -27.32 -55.45 7.59
C PRO A 703 -26.96 -55.48 6.07
N PHE A 704 -25.66 -55.48 5.73
CA PHE A 704 -24.94 -56.57 5.01
C PHE A 704 -23.56 -56.15 4.44
N LYS A 705 -22.48 -56.76 4.95
CA LYS A 705 -21.52 -57.56 4.13
C LYS A 705 -20.44 -58.21 5.02
N LYS A 706 -20.32 -59.53 4.92
CA LYS A 706 -19.07 -60.25 5.23
C LYS A 706 -18.28 -60.38 3.93
N ILE A 707 -17.02 -59.96 3.94
CA ILE A 707 -15.92 -60.65 3.23
C ILE A 707 -14.78 -60.79 4.25
N PHE A 708 -14.02 -61.87 4.14
CA PHE A 708 -12.97 -62.28 5.08
C PHE A 708 -11.64 -61.50 4.81
N HIS A 709 -10.53 -61.59 5.58
CA HIS A 709 -10.10 -62.57 6.58
C HIS A 709 -9.06 -62.00 7.60
N SER A 710 -8.88 -62.68 8.73
CA SER A 710 -7.66 -62.80 9.60
C SER A 710 -6.94 -61.55 10.19
N SER A 711 -7.02 -61.44 11.52
CA SER A 711 -5.97 -60.93 12.46
C SER A 711 -5.02 -62.09 12.88
N PRO A 712 -4.13 -62.01 13.92
CA PRO A 712 -3.68 -60.92 14.82
C PRO A 712 -2.15 -60.65 14.62
N SER A 713 -1.25 -60.21 15.53
CA SER A 713 -1.16 -59.76 16.96
C SER A 713 0.08 -58.82 17.07
N SER A 714 0.62 -58.32 18.20
CA SER A 714 0.32 -58.26 19.65
C SER A 714 0.84 -56.86 20.15
N SER A 715 0.31 -56.14 21.15
CA SER A 715 -0.07 -56.47 22.55
C SER A 715 1.14 -56.83 23.44
N TYR A 716 1.26 -56.47 24.73
CA TYR A 716 0.45 -55.68 25.71
C TYR A 716 1.41 -55.24 26.87
N ARG A 717 1.25 -54.13 27.61
CA ARG A 717 0.47 -53.93 28.87
C ARG A 717 0.73 -52.47 29.34
N SER A 718 -0.24 -51.62 29.74
CA SER A 718 -1.09 -51.57 30.95
C SER A 718 -0.32 -51.25 32.27
N HIS A 719 -0.77 -50.40 33.20
CA HIS A 719 -2.14 -49.98 33.61
C HIS A 719 -2.29 -48.50 34.06
N PHE A 720 -3.54 -47.99 34.03
CA PHE A 720 -4.33 -47.19 35.01
C PHE A 720 -3.63 -46.41 36.16
N SER A 721 -4.13 -45.27 36.70
CA SER A 721 -5.25 -44.35 36.34
C SER A 721 -5.35 -43.15 37.33
N SER A 722 -6.24 -42.16 37.05
CA SER A 722 -6.62 -40.98 37.89
C SER A 722 -5.59 -39.84 37.90
N ILE A 723 -5.83 -38.58 37.47
CA ILE A 723 -6.94 -37.59 37.60
C ILE A 723 -6.80 -36.70 38.86
N PHE A 724 -6.46 -35.42 38.61
CA PHE A 724 -6.65 -34.16 39.39
C PHE A 724 -6.64 -34.25 40.93
N SER A 725 -5.75 -33.57 41.66
CA SER A 725 -5.51 -32.10 41.70
C SER A 725 -4.23 -31.82 42.55
N HIS A 726 -3.70 -30.61 42.83
CA HIS A 726 -4.22 -29.23 42.88
C HIS A 726 -3.12 -28.19 42.50
N LEU A 727 -3.34 -26.91 42.82
CA LEU A 727 -2.50 -25.74 42.47
C LEU A 727 -1.14 -25.65 43.20
N LEU A 728 -0.27 -24.78 42.66
CA LEU A 728 1.00 -24.21 43.16
C LEU A 728 1.07 -23.95 44.69
N PRO A 729 2.26 -23.86 45.37
CA PRO A 729 3.54 -23.34 44.81
C PRO A 729 4.89 -23.91 45.33
N ASN A 730 5.99 -23.36 44.76
CA ASN A 730 7.30 -23.03 45.36
C ASN A 730 8.37 -24.07 45.81
N SER A 731 9.62 -23.70 45.42
CA SER A 731 10.90 -23.75 46.15
C SER A 731 11.60 -25.06 46.55
N SER A 732 12.79 -25.24 45.93
CA SER A 732 14.10 -25.57 46.52
C SER A 732 14.44 -26.97 47.09
N HIS A 733 15.50 -27.55 46.50
CA HIS A 733 16.59 -28.32 47.13
C HIS A 733 16.30 -29.55 48.02
N GLN A 734 16.39 -30.74 47.43
CA GLN A 734 17.37 -31.82 47.73
C GLN A 734 17.09 -33.00 46.75
N GLY A 735 18.04 -33.71 46.13
CA GLY A 735 19.51 -33.62 46.15
C GLY A 735 20.16 -34.75 46.96
N ILE A 736 21.20 -35.41 46.39
CA ILE A 736 22.18 -36.30 47.09
C ILE A 736 21.57 -37.67 47.55
N LEU A 737 22.20 -38.84 47.41
CA LEU A 737 23.50 -39.27 46.84
C LEU A 737 23.44 -40.77 46.43
N ARG A 738 24.29 -41.20 45.49
CA ARG A 738 25.24 -42.32 45.71
C ARG A 738 26.37 -42.30 44.67
N THR A 739 27.60 -42.41 45.15
CA THR A 739 28.87 -42.31 44.41
C THR A 739 29.84 -43.36 44.90
N HIS A 740 30.72 -43.84 44.01
CA HIS A 740 32.03 -44.43 44.28
C HIS A 740 32.79 -44.46 42.93
N ASP A 741 34.11 -44.29 42.83
CA ASP A 741 35.05 -43.58 43.72
C ASP A 741 36.40 -43.40 43.00
N ALA A 742 37.19 -42.37 43.34
CA ALA A 742 38.68 -42.38 43.28
C ALA A 742 39.31 -41.00 43.65
N PHE A 743 40.08 -41.02 44.75
CA PHE A 743 41.31 -40.28 45.11
C PHE A 743 41.86 -39.14 44.18
N ASN A 744 42.52 -38.09 44.70
CA ASN A 744 43.33 -38.04 45.93
C ASN A 744 43.39 -36.65 46.63
N THR A 745 43.70 -36.70 47.94
CA THR A 745 44.27 -35.73 48.92
C THR A 745 44.75 -34.31 48.47
N THR A 746 44.80 -33.26 49.33
CA THR A 746 44.68 -33.15 50.81
C THR A 746 44.25 -31.73 51.29
N PHE A 747 43.36 -31.67 52.30
CA PHE A 747 43.47 -31.01 53.64
C PHE A 747 44.12 -29.59 53.81
N GLN A 748 43.74 -28.71 54.76
CA GLN A 748 42.71 -28.77 55.82
C GLN A 748 42.32 -27.41 56.47
N LEU A 749 41.15 -27.40 57.14
CA LEU A 749 40.79 -26.72 58.41
C LEU A 749 41.06 -25.21 58.68
N SER A 750 39.96 -24.44 58.78
CA SER A 750 39.34 -23.99 60.06
C SER A 750 38.99 -22.50 60.20
N ARG A 751 38.06 -22.24 61.13
CA ARG A 751 37.41 -20.95 61.45
C ARG A 751 38.30 -20.02 62.29
N LYS A 752 38.16 -18.70 62.11
CA LYS A 752 37.89 -17.73 63.20
C LYS A 752 37.61 -16.31 62.70
N ASN A 753 36.64 -15.63 63.33
CA ASN A 753 36.63 -14.18 63.54
C ASN A 753 37.54 -13.86 64.77
N PRO A 754 38.04 -12.62 65.00
CA PRO A 754 37.47 -11.33 64.56
C PRO A 754 38.48 -10.28 64.02
N PHE A 755 37.98 -9.06 63.78
CA PHE A 755 38.70 -7.77 63.69
C PHE A 755 39.53 -7.46 64.97
N PRO A 756 40.40 -6.42 65.04
CA PRO A 756 40.75 -5.37 64.03
C PRO A 756 42.28 -5.15 63.82
N GLY A 757 42.69 -4.11 63.07
CA GLY A 757 43.88 -3.31 63.46
C GLY A 757 45.05 -3.09 62.49
N LYS A 758 44.90 -2.12 61.56
CA LYS A 758 45.77 -0.95 61.27
C LYS A 758 47.32 -0.95 61.50
N ILE A 759 48.02 -0.18 60.63
CA ILE A 759 49.30 0.57 60.77
C ILE A 759 50.61 0.00 60.14
N GLU A 760 51.11 0.77 59.16
CA GLU A 760 52.49 1.16 58.70
C GLU A 760 53.74 0.25 58.92
N GLY A 761 54.77 0.30 58.07
CA GLY A 761 54.99 1.11 56.84
C GLY A 761 56.48 1.20 56.43
N ILE A 762 56.85 2.20 55.59
CA ILE A 762 58.23 2.71 55.31
C ILE A 762 59.10 1.75 54.44
N ASP A 763 59.90 2.14 53.43
CA ASP A 763 60.37 3.42 52.81
C ASP A 763 60.48 3.25 51.26
N GLY A 764 60.71 4.25 50.39
CA GLY A 764 60.89 5.70 50.56
C GLY A 764 61.40 6.42 49.28
N SER A 765 61.26 7.77 49.22
CA SER A 765 61.80 8.73 48.22
C SER A 765 61.26 8.68 46.76
N SER A 766 61.08 9.80 46.02
CA SER A 766 61.12 11.23 46.38
C SER A 766 60.28 12.12 45.44
N GLU A 767 59.57 13.10 46.03
CA GLU A 767 59.40 14.53 45.63
C GLU A 767 59.04 14.93 44.17
N SER A 768 58.12 15.88 43.90
CA SER A 768 57.35 16.86 44.73
C SER A 768 56.16 17.45 43.89
N LEU A 769 55.26 18.37 44.30
CA LEU A 769 55.04 19.12 45.55
C LEU A 769 53.51 19.43 45.76
N SER A 770 53.13 20.67 46.09
CA SER A 770 51.82 21.22 46.50
C SER A 770 50.97 21.89 45.39
N GLY A 771 49.66 22.17 45.55
CA GLY A 771 48.70 21.80 46.62
C GLY A 771 47.60 22.86 46.90
N ALA A 772 46.48 22.43 47.54
CA ALA A 772 45.38 23.22 48.17
C ALA A 772 44.53 24.16 47.27
N ASP A 773 43.31 24.61 47.63
CA ASP A 773 42.47 24.43 48.84
C ASP A 773 40.93 24.41 48.54
N ARG A 774 40.07 24.61 49.56
CA ARG A 774 38.62 24.34 49.58
C ARG A 774 37.68 25.57 49.40
N ASN A 775 36.38 25.24 49.24
CA ASN A 775 35.17 26.04 49.50
C ASN A 775 34.79 27.17 48.52
N GLY A 776 33.49 27.50 48.48
CA GLY A 776 33.02 28.85 48.15
C GLY A 776 32.05 28.97 46.96
N SER A 777 30.76 29.08 47.28
CA SER A 777 29.64 29.41 46.38
C SER A 777 29.74 30.75 45.61
N SER A 778 28.96 30.81 44.51
CA SER A 778 28.20 31.97 43.97
C SER A 778 28.72 32.77 42.76
N ASN A 779 27.73 33.17 41.94
CA ASN A 779 27.59 34.31 41.02
C ASN A 779 28.83 35.02 40.44
N GLY A 780 28.86 35.16 39.11
CA GLY A 780 29.76 36.09 38.42
C GLY A 780 29.56 36.17 36.90
N SER A 781 28.79 37.15 36.44
CA SER A 781 28.74 37.57 35.03
C SER A 781 29.70 38.72 34.77
N LEU A 782 30.44 38.72 33.64
CA LEU A 782 30.23 39.65 32.50
C LEU A 782 31.40 39.53 31.48
N SER A 783 31.16 39.98 30.26
CA SER A 783 32.12 40.09 29.15
C SER A 783 32.97 41.38 29.17
N SER A 784 34.15 41.38 28.53
CA SER A 784 34.47 42.37 27.46
C SER A 784 35.89 42.24 26.85
N PHE A 785 35.98 41.98 25.52
CA PHE A 785 36.82 42.65 24.48
C PHE A 785 38.37 42.84 24.70
N PRO A 786 39.17 43.40 23.73
CA PRO A 786 38.93 43.78 22.33
C PRO A 786 39.95 43.27 21.25
N ASP A 787 39.62 43.42 19.96
CA ASP A 787 40.41 43.92 18.79
C ASP A 787 41.84 43.39 18.45
N VAL A 788 42.14 42.86 17.23
CA VAL A 788 42.47 43.53 15.90
C VAL A 788 43.94 44.08 15.86
N PRO A 789 44.71 44.26 14.74
CA PRO A 789 44.37 44.40 13.29
C PRO A 789 45.25 43.69 12.19
N ARG A 790 44.76 43.74 10.93
CA ARG A 790 45.46 43.93 9.60
C ARG A 790 46.62 42.97 9.19
N PHE A 791 46.80 42.61 7.91
CA PHE A 791 46.97 43.50 6.73
C PHE A 791 46.50 42.89 5.40
N SER A 792 46.56 43.69 4.32
CA SER A 792 46.05 43.36 2.97
C SER A 792 47.06 43.61 1.84
N GLN A 793 47.16 42.64 0.91
CA GLN A 793 47.56 42.78 -0.51
C GLN A 793 47.43 41.38 -1.17
N GLY A 794 47.17 41.21 -2.48
CA GLY A 794 46.80 42.22 -3.47
C GLY A 794 47.68 42.23 -4.74
N ASN A 795 47.62 41.17 -5.56
CA ASN A 795 47.81 41.25 -7.02
C ASN A 795 47.61 39.87 -7.69
N GLY A 796 47.34 39.91 -9.00
CA GLY A 796 47.57 38.80 -9.93
C GLY A 796 47.99 39.36 -11.29
N ASN A 797 48.43 38.53 -12.23
CA ASN A 797 48.46 38.92 -13.64
C ASN A 797 48.55 37.72 -14.59
N LEU A 798 48.08 37.90 -15.82
CA LEU A 798 48.17 36.90 -16.90
C LEU A 798 49.21 37.33 -17.95
N LYS A 799 49.85 36.35 -18.59
CA LYS A 799 50.20 36.27 -20.03
C LYS A 799 50.89 34.92 -20.30
N GLY A 800 50.86 34.44 -21.54
CA GLY A 800 51.46 33.15 -21.94
C GLY A 800 52.02 33.18 -23.36
N ASN A 801 52.67 32.08 -23.80
CA ASN A 801 53.04 31.84 -25.22
C ASN A 801 53.55 30.40 -25.49
N ASN A 802 53.11 29.85 -26.62
CA ASN A 802 53.81 29.07 -27.66
C ASN A 802 55.12 28.24 -27.40
N THR A 803 54.98 26.89 -27.51
CA THR A 803 55.66 25.93 -28.44
C THR A 803 57.19 25.61 -28.47
N LEU A 804 57.48 24.37 -28.94
CA LEU A 804 58.74 23.74 -29.46
C LEU A 804 59.68 23.06 -28.43
N SER A 805 60.45 21.98 -28.74
CA SER A 805 60.89 21.39 -30.03
C SER A 805 61.24 19.85 -30.01
N ALA A 806 61.13 19.16 -31.18
CA ALA A 806 61.92 17.98 -31.67
C ALA A 806 61.86 16.58 -30.95
N SER A 807 62.00 15.39 -31.58
CA SER A 807 62.00 14.97 -33.01
C SER A 807 61.99 13.42 -33.28
N SER A 808 61.16 12.95 -34.25
CA SER A 808 61.40 11.83 -35.24
C SER A 808 61.47 10.33 -34.82
N PRO A 809 61.28 9.31 -35.72
CA PRO A 809 60.80 9.29 -37.13
C PRO A 809 59.76 8.20 -37.59
N SER A 810 59.04 8.46 -38.71
CA SER A 810 58.46 7.52 -39.72
C SER A 810 57.32 6.54 -39.35
N VAL A 811 56.40 6.06 -40.24
CA VAL A 811 56.36 5.91 -41.73
C VAL A 811 55.01 6.40 -42.35
N HIS A 812 54.98 6.66 -43.67
CA HIS A 812 53.85 7.15 -44.52
C HIS A 812 52.89 6.03 -45.05
N VAL A 813 51.89 6.16 -45.96
CA VAL A 813 51.67 6.96 -47.22
C VAL A 813 50.13 7.12 -47.55
N PRO A 814 49.61 7.75 -48.66
CA PRO A 814 48.71 8.92 -48.48
C PRO A 814 47.46 9.11 -49.41
N ILE A 815 46.69 10.18 -49.14
CA ILE A 815 46.02 11.16 -50.05
C ILE A 815 45.22 10.69 -51.30
N LEU A 816 43.94 11.15 -51.39
CA LEU A 816 43.43 11.96 -52.53
C LEU A 816 42.12 12.71 -52.19
N SER A 817 41.74 13.69 -53.03
CA SER A 817 40.66 14.68 -52.81
C SER A 817 40.05 15.16 -54.12
N LEU A 818 38.79 15.66 -54.13
CA LEU A 818 38.28 16.72 -55.03
C LEU A 818 36.87 17.24 -54.62
N SER A 819 36.26 18.13 -55.41
CA SER A 819 35.31 19.18 -54.99
C SER A 819 34.04 19.35 -55.87
N GLN A 820 33.11 20.23 -55.41
CA GLN A 820 32.07 20.95 -56.20
C GLN A 820 30.90 20.09 -56.79
N GLU A 821 29.70 20.60 -57.16
CA GLU A 821 29.06 21.93 -57.04
C GLU A 821 27.50 21.85 -57.14
N SER A 822 26.81 22.97 -56.90
CA SER A 822 25.47 23.35 -57.43
C SER A 822 24.19 22.58 -56.98
N ASN A 823 22.96 22.99 -57.35
CA ASN A 823 22.22 24.26 -57.10
C ASN A 823 20.69 24.04 -57.38
N GLN A 824 19.83 25.06 -57.11
CA GLN A 824 18.47 25.28 -57.70
C GLN A 824 17.31 24.30 -57.35
N THR A 825 16.25 24.76 -56.64
CA THR A 825 14.88 25.21 -57.10
C THR A 825 13.98 24.11 -57.70
N GLU A 826 12.64 24.05 -57.53
CA GLU A 826 11.57 24.95 -57.02
C GLU A 826 10.57 24.07 -56.20
N ASN A 827 10.00 24.42 -55.03
CA ASN A 827 9.14 25.55 -54.64
C ASN A 827 7.76 25.59 -55.33
N TRP A 828 6.69 25.21 -54.60
CA TRP A 828 5.36 25.82 -54.78
C TRP A 828 4.72 26.12 -53.42
N ASN A 829 4.38 27.40 -53.25
CA ASN A 829 3.58 27.94 -52.16
C ASN A 829 2.06 27.68 -52.47
N ARG A 830 1.04 28.06 -51.69
CA ARG A 830 0.93 29.12 -50.66
C ARG A 830 -0.28 28.85 -49.74
N SER A 831 -0.34 29.54 -48.61
CA SER A 831 -1.52 29.63 -47.75
C SER A 831 -2.45 30.79 -48.13
N SER A 832 -3.73 30.72 -47.69
CA SER A 832 -4.34 31.69 -46.74
C SER A 832 -5.81 32.12 -47.03
N LYS A 833 -6.59 32.24 -45.94
CA LYS A 833 -7.90 32.95 -45.83
C LYS A 833 -9.07 32.33 -46.65
N SER A 834 -10.36 32.60 -46.39
CA SER A 834 -11.00 33.59 -45.50
C SER A 834 -12.29 33.04 -44.83
N SER A 835 -13.02 33.89 -44.10
CA SER A 835 -14.24 33.62 -43.34
C SER A 835 -15.55 33.71 -44.15
N LEU A 836 -16.63 33.10 -43.66
CA LEU A 836 -18.02 33.58 -43.83
C LEU A 836 -18.90 33.20 -42.61
N LYS A 837 -20.12 33.76 -42.49
CA LYS A 837 -21.04 33.65 -41.35
C LYS A 837 -22.43 33.11 -41.76
N ASP A 838 -23.28 32.92 -40.73
CA ASP A 838 -24.78 33.00 -40.70
C ASP A 838 -25.50 31.66 -40.41
N THR A 839 -26.65 31.57 -39.71
CA THR A 839 -27.25 32.33 -38.57
C THR A 839 -28.38 31.47 -37.91
N HIS A 840 -28.63 31.66 -36.60
CA HIS A 840 -29.91 31.46 -35.86
C HIS A 840 -30.83 30.20 -36.00
N SER A 841 -30.99 29.48 -34.87
CA SER A 841 -32.26 29.22 -34.12
C SER A 841 -33.53 28.63 -34.82
N GLY A 842 -34.08 27.52 -34.30
CA GLY A 842 -35.51 27.17 -34.55
C GLY A 842 -36.07 25.85 -33.93
N LYS A 843 -36.99 25.98 -32.97
CA LYS A 843 -37.72 24.96 -32.16
C LYS A 843 -38.65 23.92 -32.89
N ASN A 844 -38.73 22.72 -32.28
CA ASN A 844 -39.94 21.91 -31.95
C ASN A 844 -40.81 21.16 -33.01
N ILE A 845 -41.71 20.30 -32.45
CA ILE A 845 -42.87 19.59 -33.05
C ILE A 845 -42.53 18.22 -33.72
N LEU A 846 -43.36 17.15 -33.68
CA LEU A 846 -44.11 16.45 -32.61
C LEU A 846 -44.94 15.29 -33.24
N GLY A 847 -44.88 14.07 -32.69
CA GLY A 847 -46.03 13.15 -32.60
C GLY A 847 -46.40 12.16 -33.74
N LEU A 848 -47.19 11.15 -33.34
CA LEU A 848 -48.12 10.29 -34.12
C LEU A 848 -47.56 9.23 -35.11
N GLU A 849 -48.14 8.02 -35.29
CA GLU A 849 -48.87 7.12 -34.37
C GLU A 849 -49.06 5.66 -34.93
N ASN A 850 -49.32 4.70 -34.04
CA ASN A 850 -50.17 3.47 -34.11
C ASN A 850 -50.06 2.31 -35.16
N ASN A 851 -49.94 1.09 -34.59
CA ASN A 851 -50.72 -0.16 -34.79
C ASN A 851 -50.68 -1.05 -36.07
N GLU A 852 -50.01 -2.22 -35.90
CA GLU A 852 -50.56 -3.60 -35.87
C GLU A 852 -51.90 -3.98 -36.59
N GLN A 853 -51.91 -5.09 -37.37
CA GLN A 853 -52.45 -6.40 -36.93
C GLN A 853 -52.21 -7.59 -37.93
N ASP A 854 -52.12 -8.81 -37.36
CA ASP A 854 -52.51 -10.20 -37.78
C ASP A 854 -52.51 -10.72 -39.25
N GLY A 855 -52.50 -12.07 -39.46
CA GLY A 855 -52.77 -12.61 -40.82
C GLY A 855 -52.60 -14.10 -41.26
N PHE A 856 -52.29 -15.09 -40.42
CA PHE A 856 -52.54 -16.55 -40.63
C PHE A 856 -52.30 -17.31 -41.98
N ARG A 857 -51.40 -18.33 -41.92
CA ARG A 857 -51.47 -19.72 -42.48
C ARG A 857 -51.49 -20.08 -44.00
N LYS A 858 -50.45 -20.87 -44.36
CA LYS A 858 -50.43 -22.20 -45.04
C LYS A 858 -50.59 -22.38 -46.57
N ASN A 859 -49.54 -23.02 -47.15
CA ASN A 859 -49.56 -24.09 -48.17
C ASN A 859 -49.94 -23.69 -49.63
N SER A 860 -49.32 -24.21 -50.71
CA SER A 860 -48.41 -25.37 -50.88
C SER A 860 -47.72 -25.42 -52.27
N VAL A 861 -46.83 -26.42 -52.46
CA VAL A 861 -46.35 -27.04 -53.72
C VAL A 861 -45.09 -26.46 -54.43
N SER A 862 -44.19 -27.40 -54.74
CA SER A 862 -43.03 -27.44 -55.68
C SER A 862 -42.05 -26.25 -55.83
N LEU A 863 -40.77 -26.59 -55.76
CA LEU A 863 -39.71 -25.99 -56.58
C LEU A 863 -39.08 -27.07 -57.47
N GLY A 864 -39.08 -26.82 -58.78
CA GLY A 864 -38.38 -27.62 -59.79
C GLY A 864 -37.63 -26.67 -60.71
N GLU A 865 -36.30 -26.67 -60.59
CA GLU A 865 -35.29 -26.02 -61.45
C GLU A 865 -35.70 -24.84 -62.35
N LYS A 866 -35.31 -23.61 -61.94
CA LYS A 866 -34.31 -22.75 -62.64
C LYS A 866 -34.41 -21.29 -62.19
N GLN A 867 -33.32 -20.76 -61.63
CA GLN A 867 -33.02 -19.32 -61.70
C GLN A 867 -31.51 -19.08 -61.59
N GLY A 868 -31.04 -18.01 -62.23
CA GLY A 868 -29.62 -17.76 -62.46
C GLY A 868 -28.90 -17.05 -61.32
N LYS A 869 -27.56 -17.03 -61.40
CA LYS A 869 -26.68 -16.31 -60.47
C LYS A 869 -27.03 -14.82 -60.39
N GLN A 870 -27.61 -14.39 -59.27
CA GLN A 870 -27.38 -13.05 -58.74
C GLN A 870 -26.33 -13.13 -57.62
N ARG A 871 -25.58 -12.05 -57.41
CA ARG A 871 -24.49 -12.00 -56.43
C ARG A 871 -25.04 -11.62 -55.05
N GLU A 872 -25.33 -12.63 -54.24
CA GLU A 872 -25.76 -12.49 -52.83
C GLU A 872 -24.99 -11.43 -52.01
N PRO A 873 -23.65 -11.32 -52.05
CA PRO A 873 -22.92 -10.39 -51.19
C PRO A 873 -23.01 -8.91 -51.63
N GLU A 874 -23.47 -8.59 -52.85
CA GLU A 874 -23.68 -7.19 -53.24
C GLU A 874 -24.93 -6.59 -52.58
N LEU A 875 -25.90 -7.43 -52.17
CA LEU A 875 -27.11 -7.02 -51.45
C LEU A 875 -26.83 -6.52 -50.01
N MET A 876 -25.74 -6.98 -49.40
CA MET A 876 -25.46 -6.78 -47.98
C MET A 876 -25.05 -5.34 -47.60
N ASN A 877 -24.60 -4.51 -48.56
CA ASN A 877 -24.22 -3.12 -48.27
C ASN A 877 -25.40 -2.16 -48.05
N ALA A 878 -26.65 -2.60 -48.31
CA ALA A 878 -27.85 -1.78 -48.20
C ALA A 878 -28.92 -2.36 -47.23
N CYS A 879 -28.59 -3.41 -46.50
CA CYS A 879 -29.52 -4.17 -45.66
C CYS A 879 -29.25 -3.94 -44.17
N ASP A 880 -30.31 -3.71 -43.37
CA ASP A 880 -30.21 -3.80 -41.91
C ASP A 880 -30.29 -5.27 -41.48
N ILE A 881 -29.11 -5.89 -41.33
CA ILE A 881 -29.00 -7.30 -40.93
C ILE A 881 -29.51 -7.57 -39.50
N PHE A 882 -29.80 -6.53 -38.71
CA PHE A 882 -30.26 -6.64 -37.32
C PHE A 882 -31.78 -6.43 -37.16
N ASP A 883 -32.50 -6.05 -38.22
CA ASP A 883 -33.97 -5.96 -38.23
C ASP A 883 -34.58 -7.00 -39.17
N GLY A 884 -35.28 -7.97 -38.60
CA GLY A 884 -35.64 -9.22 -39.26
C GLY A 884 -36.66 -10.03 -38.47
N MET A 885 -36.69 -11.34 -38.72
CA MET A 885 -37.48 -12.31 -37.96
C MET A 885 -36.80 -13.68 -37.93
N TRP A 886 -37.16 -14.52 -36.96
CA TRP A 886 -36.73 -15.91 -36.92
C TRP A 886 -37.63 -16.74 -37.85
N VAL A 887 -37.01 -17.53 -38.72
CA VAL A 887 -37.68 -18.42 -39.67
C VAL A 887 -37.28 -19.85 -39.36
N ARG A 888 -38.26 -20.76 -39.37
CA ARG A 888 -38.02 -22.19 -39.11
C ARG A 888 -37.35 -22.85 -40.32
N ASP A 889 -36.28 -23.58 -40.08
CA ASP A 889 -35.53 -24.36 -41.06
C ASP A 889 -35.20 -25.73 -40.46
N ASP A 890 -36.12 -26.69 -40.63
CA ASP A 890 -35.94 -28.05 -40.11
C ASP A 890 -34.84 -28.84 -40.85
N ALA A 891 -34.44 -28.40 -42.04
CA ALA A 891 -33.55 -29.13 -42.94
C ALA A 891 -32.07 -28.79 -42.75
N ASN A 892 -31.74 -27.50 -42.59
CA ASN A 892 -30.34 -27.03 -42.58
C ASN A 892 -29.80 -26.68 -41.18
N TYR A 893 -30.64 -26.72 -40.13
CA TYR A 893 -30.27 -26.39 -38.75
C TYR A 893 -30.52 -27.58 -37.78
N PRO A 894 -29.78 -27.70 -36.66
CA PRO A 894 -28.65 -26.84 -36.24
C PRO A 894 -27.44 -26.92 -37.18
N LEU A 895 -26.47 -26.00 -37.02
CA LEU A 895 -25.32 -25.90 -37.93
C LEU A 895 -24.41 -27.14 -37.90
N TYR A 896 -24.34 -27.81 -36.75
CA TYR A 896 -23.63 -29.05 -36.49
C TYR A 896 -24.51 -29.98 -35.62
N PRO A 897 -24.32 -31.31 -35.64
CA PRO A 897 -25.18 -32.23 -34.89
C PRO A 897 -25.05 -32.03 -33.37
N PRO A 898 -26.16 -32.00 -32.59
CA PRO A 898 -26.10 -31.95 -31.13
C PRO A 898 -25.24 -33.07 -30.55
N GLY A 899 -24.44 -32.77 -29.53
CA GLY A 899 -23.53 -33.73 -28.90
C GLY A 899 -22.27 -34.11 -29.69
N SER A 900 -22.14 -33.75 -30.98
CA SER A 900 -20.95 -34.09 -31.82
C SER A 900 -19.63 -33.50 -31.32
N CYS A 901 -19.68 -32.37 -30.61
CA CYS A 901 -18.51 -31.62 -30.20
C CYS A 901 -18.16 -31.86 -28.72
N PRO A 902 -16.99 -32.44 -28.42
CA PRO A 902 -16.58 -32.74 -27.03
C PRO A 902 -16.04 -31.51 -26.28
N HIS A 903 -16.01 -30.33 -26.90
CA HIS A 903 -15.43 -29.09 -26.34
C HIS A 903 -16.48 -28.11 -25.80
N ILE A 904 -17.77 -28.38 -26.01
CA ILE A 904 -18.86 -27.62 -25.37
C ILE A 904 -18.84 -27.97 -23.88
N ASP A 905 -18.83 -26.95 -23.01
CA ASP A 905 -18.96 -27.20 -21.57
C ASP A 905 -20.26 -27.95 -21.29
N GLN A 906 -20.23 -28.93 -20.38
CA GLN A 906 -21.44 -29.64 -19.97
C GLN A 906 -22.53 -28.68 -19.46
N SER A 907 -22.21 -27.47 -18.96
CA SER A 907 -23.23 -26.46 -18.62
C SER A 907 -24.01 -25.95 -19.85
N PHE A 908 -23.33 -25.75 -20.96
CA PHE A 908 -23.87 -25.24 -22.23
C PHE A 908 -24.40 -26.34 -23.17
N ASN A 909 -23.94 -27.58 -22.99
CA ASN A 909 -24.37 -28.74 -23.76
C ASN A 909 -25.77 -29.21 -23.31
N CYS A 910 -26.83 -28.57 -23.84
CA CYS A 910 -28.22 -28.88 -23.49
C CYS A 910 -28.64 -30.32 -23.86
N PHE A 911 -28.01 -30.91 -24.88
CA PHE A 911 -28.18 -32.33 -25.23
C PHE A 911 -27.67 -33.26 -24.11
N LEU A 912 -26.43 -33.09 -23.64
CA LEU A 912 -25.89 -33.88 -22.52
C LEU A 912 -26.55 -33.56 -21.16
N ASN A 913 -27.21 -32.40 -21.03
CA ASN A 913 -28.03 -32.03 -19.87
C ASN A 913 -29.49 -32.53 -19.96
N ASN A 914 -29.82 -33.40 -20.91
CA ASN A 914 -31.17 -33.97 -21.10
C ASN A 914 -32.28 -32.91 -21.20
N ARG A 915 -32.09 -31.86 -22.01
CA ARG A 915 -33.21 -30.98 -22.39
C ARG A 915 -34.26 -31.80 -23.16
N PRO A 916 -35.55 -31.79 -22.76
CA PRO A 916 -36.57 -32.67 -23.34
C PRO A 916 -37.04 -32.23 -24.74
N ASP A 917 -36.76 -30.99 -25.12
CA ASP A 917 -37.24 -30.32 -26.32
C ASP A 917 -36.09 -29.74 -27.17
N ASN A 918 -36.09 -30.03 -28.48
CA ASN A 918 -35.05 -29.58 -29.42
C ASN A 918 -35.55 -28.61 -30.52
N GLY A 919 -36.85 -28.26 -30.53
CA GLY A 919 -37.44 -27.40 -31.55
C GLY A 919 -36.82 -26.00 -31.64
N TYR A 920 -36.23 -25.52 -30.53
CA TYR A 920 -35.52 -24.25 -30.43
C TYR A 920 -34.25 -24.17 -31.32
N GLU A 921 -33.71 -25.32 -31.73
CA GLU A 921 -32.52 -25.45 -32.60
C GLU A 921 -32.87 -25.24 -34.09
N LYS A 922 -34.15 -25.33 -34.46
CA LYS A 922 -34.64 -25.35 -35.85
C LYS A 922 -34.99 -23.96 -36.41
N TYR A 923 -34.38 -22.90 -35.90
CA TYR A 923 -34.68 -21.53 -36.29
C TYR A 923 -33.42 -20.76 -36.70
N ARG A 924 -33.49 -20.12 -37.87
CA ARG A 924 -32.46 -19.20 -38.38
C ARG A 924 -32.95 -17.77 -38.41
N TRP A 925 -32.02 -16.81 -38.42
CA TRP A 925 -32.38 -15.40 -38.63
C TRP A 925 -32.60 -15.09 -40.11
N GLN A 926 -33.56 -14.21 -40.37
CA GLN A 926 -33.89 -13.69 -41.68
C GLN A 926 -34.04 -12.17 -41.59
N PRO A 927 -33.03 -11.38 -42.04
CA PRO A 927 -33.16 -9.94 -42.17
C PRO A 927 -34.26 -9.53 -43.16
N LYS A 928 -34.70 -8.27 -43.06
CA LYS A 928 -35.59 -7.66 -44.05
C LYS A 928 -34.82 -7.22 -45.28
N GLY A 929 -35.25 -7.69 -46.46
CA GLY A 929 -34.71 -7.24 -47.75
C GLY A 929 -33.37 -7.88 -48.18
N CYS A 930 -32.75 -8.71 -47.34
CA CYS A 930 -31.61 -9.54 -47.73
C CYS A 930 -31.58 -10.90 -47.00
N ASN A 931 -30.80 -11.83 -47.54
CA ASN A 931 -30.44 -13.08 -46.88
C ASN A 931 -29.02 -12.95 -46.30
N ILE A 932 -28.81 -13.51 -45.11
CA ILE A 932 -27.46 -13.83 -44.63
C ILE A 932 -27.05 -15.21 -45.19
N PRO A 933 -25.78 -15.39 -45.60
CA PRO A 933 -25.26 -16.71 -45.95
C PRO A 933 -25.20 -17.59 -44.71
N ARG A 934 -25.65 -18.84 -44.80
CA ARG A 934 -25.47 -19.84 -43.75
C ARG A 934 -23.98 -20.05 -43.50
N LEU A 935 -23.56 -20.15 -42.25
CA LEU A 935 -22.16 -20.44 -41.92
C LEU A 935 -21.73 -21.80 -42.49
N ASN A 936 -20.71 -21.78 -43.34
CA ASN A 936 -19.96 -22.94 -43.78
C ASN A 936 -18.61 -22.95 -43.05
N GLY A 937 -18.32 -24.01 -42.31
CA GLY A 937 -17.08 -24.09 -41.53
C GLY A 937 -15.82 -24.26 -42.38
N LEU A 938 -15.91 -24.85 -43.57
CA LEU A 938 -14.76 -24.90 -44.51
C LEU A 938 -14.43 -23.51 -45.05
N ASP A 939 -15.43 -22.78 -45.56
CA ASP A 939 -15.24 -21.42 -46.07
C ASP A 939 -14.75 -20.46 -44.97
N MET A 940 -15.25 -20.62 -43.74
CA MET A 940 -14.79 -19.86 -42.58
C MET A 940 -13.35 -20.22 -42.19
N LEU A 941 -12.93 -21.49 -42.29
CA LEU A 941 -11.54 -21.89 -42.08
C LEU A 941 -10.60 -21.32 -43.16
N GLU A 942 -11.07 -21.20 -44.42
CA GLU A 942 -10.32 -20.50 -45.48
C GLU A 942 -10.25 -18.98 -45.25
N LEU A 943 -11.33 -18.34 -44.80
CA LEU A 943 -11.31 -16.92 -44.39
C LEU A 943 -10.33 -16.64 -43.24
N LEU A 944 -10.15 -17.62 -42.35
CA LEU A 944 -9.22 -17.57 -41.22
C LEU A 944 -7.81 -18.08 -41.56
N ARG A 945 -7.55 -18.61 -42.76
CA ARG A 945 -6.26 -19.23 -43.11
C ARG A 945 -5.08 -18.29 -42.82
N GLY A 946 -4.15 -18.75 -41.98
CA GLY A 946 -2.98 -17.98 -41.55
C GLY A 946 -3.20 -16.93 -40.46
N LYS A 947 -4.40 -16.83 -39.86
CA LYS A 947 -4.79 -15.74 -38.94
C LYS A 947 -5.08 -16.21 -37.52
N ARG A 948 -5.03 -15.28 -36.56
CA ARG A 948 -5.52 -15.42 -35.19
C ARG A 948 -6.88 -14.71 -35.05
N LEU A 949 -7.95 -15.49 -34.87
CA LEU A 949 -9.25 -14.99 -34.43
C LEU A 949 -9.32 -15.11 -32.91
N VAL A 950 -9.53 -13.99 -32.22
CA VAL A 950 -9.56 -13.96 -30.75
C VAL A 950 -10.88 -13.39 -30.24
N PHE A 951 -11.52 -14.14 -29.36
CA PHE A 951 -12.69 -13.76 -28.58
C PHE A 951 -12.23 -13.24 -27.22
N VAL A 952 -12.72 -12.08 -26.79
CA VAL A 952 -12.37 -11.49 -25.49
C VAL A 952 -13.63 -10.99 -24.79
N GLY A 953 -14.01 -11.61 -23.68
CA GLY A 953 -15.26 -11.26 -23.01
C GLY A 953 -15.72 -12.18 -21.88
N ASP A 954 -17.02 -12.06 -21.58
CA ASP A 954 -17.72 -12.88 -20.59
C ASP A 954 -18.23 -14.24 -21.14
N SER A 955 -19.11 -14.89 -20.38
CA SER A 955 -19.75 -16.16 -20.76
C SER A 955 -20.38 -16.17 -22.16
N LEU A 956 -21.06 -15.09 -22.59
CA LEU A 956 -21.71 -15.07 -23.91
C LEU A 956 -20.68 -15.10 -25.03
N ASN A 957 -19.55 -14.41 -24.83
CA ASN A 957 -18.43 -14.41 -25.76
C ASN A 957 -17.76 -15.80 -25.81
N ARG A 958 -17.67 -16.48 -24.66
CA ARG A 958 -17.27 -17.89 -24.59
C ARG A 958 -18.26 -18.83 -25.30
N ASN A 959 -19.57 -18.62 -25.18
CA ASN A 959 -20.57 -19.44 -25.89
C ASN A 959 -20.47 -19.27 -27.42
N MET A 960 -20.22 -18.05 -27.88
CA MET A 960 -19.94 -17.78 -29.29
C MET A 960 -18.66 -18.49 -29.77
N TRP A 961 -17.59 -18.47 -28.95
CA TRP A 961 -16.35 -19.19 -29.23
C TRP A 961 -16.51 -20.72 -29.23
N GLU A 962 -17.19 -21.31 -28.23
CA GLU A 962 -17.46 -22.76 -28.17
C GLU A 962 -18.29 -23.21 -29.38
N SER A 963 -19.36 -22.47 -29.73
CA SER A 963 -20.14 -22.67 -30.96
C SER A 963 -19.25 -22.69 -32.21
N LEU A 964 -18.40 -21.67 -32.39
CA LEU A 964 -17.56 -21.55 -33.58
C LEU A 964 -16.54 -22.69 -33.67
N VAL A 965 -15.82 -22.96 -32.58
CA VAL A 965 -14.85 -24.08 -32.52
C VAL A 965 -15.55 -25.40 -32.88
N CYS A 966 -16.80 -25.61 -32.46
CA CYS A 966 -17.58 -26.79 -32.80
C CYS A 966 -18.07 -26.84 -34.26
N VAL A 967 -18.46 -25.71 -34.87
CA VAL A 967 -18.76 -25.65 -36.31
C VAL A 967 -17.51 -25.99 -37.12
N LEU A 968 -16.39 -25.32 -36.85
CA LEU A 968 -15.15 -25.49 -37.60
C LEU A 968 -14.58 -26.92 -37.41
N ARG A 969 -14.59 -27.46 -36.18
CA ARG A 969 -14.10 -28.82 -35.91
C ARG A 969 -14.95 -29.92 -36.56
N ASN A 970 -16.27 -29.74 -36.68
CA ASN A 970 -17.12 -30.66 -37.42
C ASN A 970 -17.01 -30.50 -38.95
N SER A 971 -16.29 -29.49 -39.44
CA SER A 971 -16.11 -29.22 -40.87
C SER A 971 -14.75 -29.68 -41.43
N VAL A 972 -13.80 -30.11 -40.59
CA VAL A 972 -12.52 -30.68 -41.05
C VAL A 972 -12.61 -32.19 -41.27
N GLU A 973 -11.87 -32.69 -42.26
CA GLU A 973 -11.78 -34.14 -42.54
C GLU A 973 -11.09 -34.90 -41.39
N ASP A 974 -9.94 -34.40 -40.92
CA ASP A 974 -9.18 -34.98 -39.81
C ASP A 974 -9.32 -34.14 -38.54
N SER A 975 -10.33 -34.47 -37.73
CA SER A 975 -10.58 -33.82 -36.44
C SER A 975 -9.54 -34.12 -35.34
N SER A 976 -8.48 -34.90 -35.62
CA SER A 976 -7.31 -35.04 -34.74
C SER A 976 -6.27 -33.92 -34.93
N ARG A 977 -6.33 -33.20 -36.07
CA ARG A 977 -5.47 -32.05 -36.39
C ARG A 977 -6.02 -30.72 -35.89
N VAL A 978 -7.13 -30.77 -35.14
CA VAL A 978 -7.74 -29.67 -34.40
C VAL A 978 -7.61 -29.95 -32.91
N PHE A 979 -6.81 -29.14 -32.20
CA PHE A 979 -6.48 -29.36 -30.79
C PHE A 979 -6.36 -28.04 -30.02
N GLU A 980 -6.63 -28.07 -28.72
CA GLU A 980 -6.30 -26.97 -27.81
C GLU A 980 -4.79 -26.96 -27.56
N ALA A 981 -4.16 -25.79 -27.68
CA ALA A 981 -2.70 -25.62 -27.70
C ALA A 981 -1.99 -26.13 -26.42
N SER A 982 -2.70 -26.12 -25.29
CA SER A 982 -2.22 -26.60 -23.99
C SER A 982 -2.59 -28.06 -23.68
N GLY A 983 -3.26 -28.76 -24.61
CA GLY A 983 -3.72 -30.15 -24.47
C GLY A 983 -4.88 -30.37 -23.49
N ARG A 984 -5.61 -29.31 -23.10
CA ARG A 984 -6.64 -29.34 -22.06
C ARG A 984 -7.93 -30.01 -22.53
N ARG A 985 -8.69 -30.56 -21.58
CA ARG A 985 -9.98 -31.25 -21.81
C ARG A 985 -11.15 -30.71 -20.99
N GLU A 986 -10.91 -29.80 -20.05
CA GLU A 986 -11.95 -29.13 -19.27
C GLU A 986 -11.72 -27.61 -19.31
N PHE A 987 -12.81 -26.86 -19.49
CA PHE A 987 -12.77 -25.44 -19.87
C PHE A 987 -13.29 -24.53 -18.75
N ARG A 988 -13.34 -25.00 -17.49
CA ARG A 988 -14.08 -24.34 -16.39
C ARG A 988 -13.29 -23.38 -15.50
N THR A 989 -11.98 -23.52 -15.44
CA THR A 989 -11.13 -22.90 -14.39
C THR A 989 -10.13 -21.87 -14.88
N GLU A 990 -9.97 -21.70 -16.20
CA GLU A 990 -8.86 -20.95 -16.78
C GLU A 990 -9.35 -19.69 -17.51
N ASP A 991 -8.52 -18.65 -17.50
CA ASP A 991 -8.86 -17.36 -18.10
C ASP A 991 -8.46 -17.24 -19.58
N SER A 992 -7.92 -18.30 -20.21
CA SER A 992 -7.61 -18.31 -21.64
C SER A 992 -7.50 -19.72 -22.26
N TYR A 993 -7.94 -19.86 -23.51
CA TYR A 993 -7.87 -21.08 -24.33
C TYR A 993 -7.52 -20.75 -25.79
N SER A 994 -6.85 -21.67 -26.50
CA SER A 994 -6.48 -21.49 -27.92
C SER A 994 -6.67 -22.80 -28.69
N PHE A 995 -7.60 -22.85 -29.64
CA PHE A 995 -7.73 -23.98 -30.57
C PHE A 995 -6.93 -23.71 -31.85
N ILE A 996 -6.09 -24.67 -32.22
CA ILE A 996 -5.24 -24.63 -33.42
C ILE A 996 -5.86 -25.52 -34.49
N PHE A 997 -6.12 -24.96 -35.68
CA PHE A 997 -6.60 -25.69 -36.85
C PHE A 997 -5.42 -25.87 -37.81
N LYS A 998 -4.68 -26.98 -37.64
CA LYS A 998 -3.31 -27.13 -38.16
C LYS A 998 -3.21 -26.98 -39.68
N ASP A 999 -4.17 -27.51 -40.43
CA ASP A 999 -4.17 -27.48 -41.91
C ASP A 999 -4.56 -26.13 -42.52
N TYR A 1000 -5.09 -25.23 -41.69
CA TYR A 1000 -5.45 -23.85 -42.04
C TYR A 1000 -4.44 -22.85 -41.46
N ASN A 1001 -3.48 -23.31 -40.65
CA ASN A 1001 -2.48 -22.50 -39.96
C ASN A 1001 -3.13 -21.31 -39.21
N CYS A 1002 -4.27 -21.53 -38.58
CA CYS A 1002 -5.04 -20.50 -37.90
C CYS A 1002 -5.39 -20.91 -36.46
N SER A 1003 -5.61 -19.92 -35.60
CA SER A 1003 -6.08 -20.12 -34.23
C SER A 1003 -7.44 -19.46 -33.99
N VAL A 1004 -8.24 -20.10 -33.13
CA VAL A 1004 -9.50 -19.57 -32.61
C VAL A 1004 -9.40 -19.58 -31.08
N GLU A 1005 -9.13 -18.40 -30.54
CA GLU A 1005 -8.71 -18.21 -29.15
C GLU A 1005 -9.81 -17.52 -28.34
N PHE A 1006 -9.85 -17.77 -27.03
CA PHE A 1006 -10.71 -17.07 -26.09
C PHE A 1006 -9.90 -16.59 -24.89
N PHE A 1007 -10.10 -15.32 -24.49
CA PHE A 1007 -9.64 -14.77 -23.22
C PHE A 1007 -10.83 -14.31 -22.40
N ARG A 1008 -10.91 -14.78 -21.16
CA ARG A 1008 -11.93 -14.36 -20.22
C ARG A 1008 -11.62 -12.95 -19.74
N SER A 1009 -12.43 -12.01 -20.20
CA SER A 1009 -12.33 -10.59 -19.85
C SER A 1009 -13.74 -10.11 -19.50
N PRO A 1010 -14.13 -10.14 -18.21
CA PRO A 1010 -15.46 -9.69 -17.81
C PRO A 1010 -15.67 -8.19 -18.14
N PHE A 1011 -14.59 -7.41 -18.09
CA PHE A 1011 -14.50 -6.02 -18.54
C PHE A 1011 -13.22 -5.83 -19.37
N LEU A 1012 -13.29 -5.10 -20.50
CA LEU A 1012 -12.12 -4.76 -21.33
C LEU A 1012 -11.15 -3.77 -20.64
N VAL A 1013 -11.62 -3.19 -19.54
CA VAL A 1013 -10.94 -2.23 -18.68
C VAL A 1013 -10.71 -2.86 -17.32
N GLN A 1014 -9.66 -2.48 -16.61
CA GLN A 1014 -9.24 -3.19 -15.41
C GLN A 1014 -10.31 -3.14 -14.30
N GLU A 1015 -10.75 -4.32 -13.88
CA GLU A 1015 -11.60 -4.53 -12.71
C GLU A 1015 -10.83 -4.26 -11.40
N TRP A 1016 -11.52 -3.67 -10.43
CA TRP A 1016 -10.96 -3.29 -9.15
C TRP A 1016 -11.99 -3.43 -8.02
N GLU A 1017 -11.66 -4.19 -6.99
CA GLU A 1017 -12.47 -4.25 -5.76
C GLU A 1017 -12.18 -3.04 -4.88
N ILE A 1018 -13.19 -2.18 -4.63
CA ILE A 1018 -13.14 -1.19 -3.55
C ILE A 1018 -13.86 -1.78 -2.34
N PRO A 1019 -13.29 -1.75 -1.13
CA PRO A 1019 -14.04 -2.04 0.09
C PRO A 1019 -15.26 -1.12 0.17
N ASN A 1020 -16.45 -1.71 0.03
CA ASN A 1020 -17.68 -0.98 0.23
C ASN A 1020 -17.86 -0.78 1.73
N MET A 1021 -18.61 0.25 2.07
CA MET A 1021 -18.37 0.94 3.32
C MET A 1021 -18.84 0.13 4.57
N GLY A 1022 -19.63 -0.94 4.38
CA GLY A 1022 -19.95 -1.98 5.38
C GLY A 1022 -19.12 -3.29 5.28
N GLY A 1023 -17.84 -3.23 4.90
CA GLY A 1023 -16.91 -4.39 4.84
C GLY A 1023 -17.14 -5.39 3.69
N SER A 1024 -18.33 -5.39 3.08
CA SER A 1024 -18.56 -6.02 1.77
C SER A 1024 -17.69 -5.36 0.70
N LYS A 1025 -17.20 -6.11 -0.30
CA LYS A 1025 -16.48 -5.52 -1.43
C LYS A 1025 -17.44 -5.07 -2.52
N LYS A 1026 -17.05 -4.03 -3.27
CA LYS A 1026 -17.76 -3.53 -4.44
C LYS A 1026 -16.82 -3.52 -5.64
N GLU A 1027 -17.20 -4.27 -6.68
CA GLU A 1027 -16.54 -4.28 -7.98
C GLU A 1027 -16.69 -2.91 -8.64
N THR A 1028 -15.59 -2.39 -9.21
CA THR A 1028 -15.50 -1.07 -9.87
C THR A 1028 -14.54 -1.13 -11.06
N LEU A 1029 -14.62 -0.15 -11.95
CA LEU A 1029 -13.90 -0.15 -13.23
C LEU A 1029 -12.94 1.02 -13.35
N ARG A 1030 -11.69 0.71 -13.70
CA ARG A 1030 -10.72 1.70 -14.18
C ARG A 1030 -10.92 1.91 -15.67
N LEU A 1031 -11.92 2.72 -16.04
CA LEU A 1031 -12.27 3.06 -17.43
C LEU A 1031 -11.10 3.64 -18.24
N ASP A 1032 -10.05 4.10 -17.55
CA ASP A 1032 -8.80 4.67 -18.04
C ASP A 1032 -7.64 3.65 -18.19
N VAL A 1033 -7.82 2.40 -17.75
CA VAL A 1033 -6.78 1.35 -17.76
C VAL A 1033 -7.35 0.09 -18.44
N THR A 1034 -6.68 -0.43 -19.45
CA THR A 1034 -7.07 -1.68 -20.12
C THR A 1034 -6.85 -2.90 -19.23
N GLU A 1035 -7.57 -4.00 -19.48
CA GLU A 1035 -7.41 -5.22 -18.69
C GLU A 1035 -6.03 -5.90 -18.90
N ARG A 1036 -5.62 -6.75 -17.94
CA ARG A 1036 -4.24 -7.26 -17.76
C ARG A 1036 -3.76 -8.25 -18.82
N SER A 1037 -4.65 -8.84 -19.63
CA SER A 1037 -4.31 -9.80 -20.68
C SER A 1037 -4.20 -9.18 -22.07
N LEU A 1038 -4.39 -7.87 -22.23
CA LEU A 1038 -4.36 -7.17 -23.52
C LEU A 1038 -3.14 -7.55 -24.39
N ASP A 1039 -1.95 -7.56 -23.81
CA ASP A 1039 -0.69 -7.88 -24.51
C ASP A 1039 -0.68 -9.25 -25.20
N LYS A 1040 -1.58 -10.18 -24.82
CA LYS A 1040 -1.69 -11.53 -25.38
C LYS A 1040 -2.49 -11.58 -26.69
N TYR A 1041 -3.39 -10.62 -26.90
CA TYR A 1041 -4.32 -10.58 -28.04
C TYR A 1041 -4.37 -9.24 -28.78
N ILE A 1042 -3.62 -8.21 -28.35
CA ILE A 1042 -3.45 -6.95 -29.09
C ILE A 1042 -2.90 -7.15 -30.51
N SER A 1043 -2.23 -8.29 -30.75
CA SER A 1043 -1.73 -8.74 -32.05
C SER A 1043 -2.62 -9.82 -32.71
N ALA A 1044 -3.94 -9.74 -32.52
CA ALA A 1044 -4.93 -10.57 -33.21
C ALA A 1044 -5.30 -9.96 -34.57
N ASP A 1045 -5.46 -10.80 -35.61
CA ASP A 1045 -5.93 -10.35 -36.92
C ASP A 1045 -7.42 -9.99 -36.93
N ILE A 1046 -8.21 -10.70 -36.10
CA ILE A 1046 -9.63 -10.47 -35.91
C ILE A 1046 -9.93 -10.59 -34.41
N LEU A 1047 -10.60 -9.59 -33.84
CA LEU A 1047 -10.77 -9.44 -32.40
C LEU A 1047 -12.25 -9.16 -32.07
N VAL A 1048 -12.88 -10.05 -31.30
CA VAL A 1048 -14.33 -10.09 -31.06
C VAL A 1048 -14.63 -9.87 -29.57
N PHE A 1049 -14.94 -8.62 -29.23
CA PHE A 1049 -15.21 -8.18 -27.85
C PHE A 1049 -16.70 -8.25 -27.46
N ASN A 1050 -16.99 -8.64 -26.21
CA ASN A 1050 -18.30 -8.40 -25.58
C ASN A 1050 -18.18 -8.31 -24.04
N THR A 1051 -18.97 -7.43 -23.42
CA THR A 1051 -19.05 -7.27 -21.96
C THR A 1051 -20.48 -6.98 -21.51
N GLY A 1052 -21.08 -7.81 -20.65
CA GLY A 1052 -22.32 -7.44 -19.98
C GLY A 1052 -23.14 -8.53 -19.29
N HIS A 1053 -22.77 -9.81 -19.29
CA HIS A 1053 -23.54 -10.87 -18.62
C HIS A 1053 -22.71 -11.62 -17.56
N TRP A 1054 -23.22 -11.60 -16.32
CA TRP A 1054 -22.47 -11.88 -15.10
C TRP A 1054 -22.93 -13.17 -14.41
N TRP A 1055 -22.27 -14.28 -14.73
CA TRP A 1055 -22.39 -15.50 -13.94
C TRP A 1055 -21.18 -15.64 -13.02
N THR A 1056 -21.39 -15.45 -11.71
CA THR A 1056 -20.32 -15.49 -10.72
C THR A 1056 -19.66 -16.86 -10.68
N HIS A 1057 -18.35 -16.87 -10.42
CA HIS A 1057 -17.51 -18.07 -10.43
C HIS A 1057 -18.04 -19.17 -9.48
N GLU A 1058 -18.74 -18.77 -8.42
CA GLU A 1058 -19.42 -19.67 -7.48
C GLU A 1058 -20.50 -20.56 -8.11
N LYS A 1059 -21.24 -20.10 -9.13
CA LYS A 1059 -22.32 -20.91 -9.71
C LYS A 1059 -21.72 -22.11 -10.45
N THR A 1060 -20.87 -21.83 -11.43
CA THR A 1060 -20.25 -22.84 -12.30
C THR A 1060 -19.33 -23.78 -11.51
N ALA A 1061 -18.54 -23.26 -10.56
CA ALA A 1061 -17.70 -24.10 -9.69
C ALA A 1061 -18.48 -25.01 -8.74
N LYS A 1062 -19.76 -24.73 -8.47
CA LYS A 1062 -20.66 -25.58 -7.66
C LYS A 1062 -21.59 -26.45 -8.52
N GLY A 1063 -21.37 -26.53 -9.84
CA GLY A 1063 -22.19 -27.32 -10.76
C GLY A 1063 -23.60 -26.76 -11.05
N ALA A 1064 -23.87 -25.50 -10.65
CA ALA A 1064 -25.07 -24.77 -11.02
C ALA A 1064 -24.84 -23.96 -12.30
N GLY A 1065 -25.86 -23.85 -13.16
CA GLY A 1065 -25.71 -23.41 -14.56
C GLY A 1065 -26.06 -24.49 -15.59
N ARG A 1066 -26.95 -25.43 -15.26
CA ARG A 1066 -27.71 -26.19 -16.28
C ARG A 1066 -28.84 -25.32 -16.81
N TRP A 1067 -29.30 -25.59 -18.03
CA TRP A 1067 -30.43 -24.90 -18.68
C TRP A 1067 -31.71 -24.80 -17.82
N ASN A 1068 -31.94 -25.75 -16.90
CA ASN A 1068 -33.09 -25.79 -15.99
C ASN A 1068 -32.80 -25.30 -14.56
N SER A 1069 -31.59 -24.82 -14.25
CA SER A 1069 -31.14 -24.57 -12.86
C SER A 1069 -31.63 -23.24 -12.24
N GLY A 1070 -32.88 -22.85 -12.53
CA GLY A 1070 -33.51 -21.65 -11.98
C GLY A 1070 -34.83 -21.21 -12.64
N GLY A 1071 -35.50 -22.06 -13.40
CA GLY A 1071 -36.76 -21.75 -14.09
C GLY A 1071 -37.21 -22.89 -15.02
N GLN A 1072 -38.46 -22.79 -15.50
CA GLN A 1072 -38.99 -23.65 -16.56
C GLN A 1072 -38.78 -22.98 -17.92
N CYS A 1073 -38.12 -23.71 -18.82
CA CYS A 1073 -37.77 -23.29 -20.19
C CYS A 1073 -37.98 -24.43 -21.21
N ASP A 1074 -38.24 -25.62 -20.69
CA ASP A 1074 -38.82 -26.77 -21.35
C ASP A 1074 -40.15 -26.38 -22.04
N GLY A 1075 -40.20 -26.54 -23.36
CA GLY A 1075 -41.38 -26.26 -24.18
C GLY A 1075 -41.43 -24.86 -24.81
N GLU A 1076 -40.58 -23.92 -24.40
CA GLU A 1076 -40.46 -22.62 -25.07
C GLU A 1076 -39.57 -22.72 -26.33
N ILE A 1077 -40.09 -23.46 -27.33
CA ILE A 1077 -39.40 -23.78 -28.59
C ILE A 1077 -39.67 -22.80 -29.74
N GLU A 1078 -40.66 -21.89 -29.61
CA GLU A 1078 -41.07 -20.99 -30.70
C GLU A 1078 -40.67 -19.52 -30.44
N PRO A 1079 -40.20 -18.78 -31.47
CA PRO A 1079 -39.94 -17.36 -31.36
C PRO A 1079 -41.25 -16.55 -31.28
N ILE A 1080 -41.14 -15.36 -30.67
CA ILE A 1080 -42.25 -14.43 -30.53
C ILE A 1080 -42.54 -13.77 -31.89
N MET A 1081 -43.66 -14.13 -32.51
CA MET A 1081 -44.05 -13.52 -33.80
C MET A 1081 -44.71 -12.14 -33.65
N ASN A 1082 -45.28 -11.81 -32.48
CA ASN A 1082 -45.97 -10.53 -32.26
C ASN A 1082 -45.01 -9.41 -31.77
N LYS A 1083 -44.87 -8.36 -32.58
CA LYS A 1083 -44.05 -7.17 -32.30
C LYS A 1083 -44.56 -6.34 -31.11
N ALA A 1084 -45.84 -6.42 -30.74
CA ALA A 1084 -46.45 -5.76 -29.57
C ALA A 1084 -45.79 -6.15 -28.22
N TYR A 1085 -45.17 -7.34 -28.21
CA TYR A 1085 -44.52 -7.93 -27.04
C TYR A 1085 -43.10 -7.39 -26.81
N LEU A 1086 -42.50 -6.75 -27.82
CA LEU A 1086 -41.15 -6.18 -27.73
C LEU A 1086 -41.11 -4.97 -26.80
N GLY A 1087 -39.91 -4.69 -26.26
CA GLY A 1087 -39.65 -3.47 -25.50
C GLY A 1087 -39.58 -2.23 -26.40
N LYS A 1088 -39.60 -1.04 -25.79
CA LYS A 1088 -39.07 0.15 -26.46
C LYS A 1088 -37.56 -0.02 -26.59
N TYR A 1089 -37.04 -0.03 -27.82
CA TYR A 1089 -35.63 -0.28 -28.10
C TYR A 1089 -34.71 0.57 -27.18
N PRO A 1090 -33.76 -0.04 -26.43
CA PRO A 1090 -33.21 0.62 -25.24
C PRO A 1090 -32.39 1.88 -25.57
N ALA A 1091 -32.68 2.98 -24.90
CA ALA A 1091 -32.02 4.27 -25.17
C ALA A 1091 -30.49 4.23 -25.09
N LYS A 1092 -29.92 3.40 -24.19
CA LYS A 1092 -28.48 3.16 -24.07
C LYS A 1092 -27.82 2.66 -25.37
N MET A 1093 -28.57 1.90 -26.19
CA MET A 1093 -28.07 1.32 -27.43
C MET A 1093 -27.95 2.40 -28.51
N ARG A 1094 -28.94 3.29 -28.61
CA ARG A 1094 -28.90 4.46 -29.51
C ARG A 1094 -27.74 5.41 -29.20
N ILE A 1095 -27.37 5.52 -27.92
CA ILE A 1095 -26.18 6.27 -27.49
C ILE A 1095 -24.91 5.56 -27.97
N LEU A 1096 -24.81 4.24 -27.80
CA LEU A 1096 -23.67 3.44 -28.29
C LEU A 1096 -23.54 3.51 -29.82
N GLU A 1097 -24.63 3.34 -30.57
CA GLU A 1097 -24.70 3.50 -32.03
C GLU A 1097 -24.21 4.89 -32.46
N SER A 1098 -24.64 5.95 -31.76
CA SER A 1098 -24.21 7.32 -32.03
C SER A 1098 -22.72 7.57 -31.71
N ILE A 1099 -22.16 6.88 -30.71
CA ILE A 1099 -20.74 6.95 -30.38
C ILE A 1099 -19.93 6.23 -31.46
N ILE A 1100 -20.29 4.99 -31.81
CA ILE A 1100 -19.60 4.17 -32.82
C ILE A 1100 -19.60 4.88 -34.18
N LYS A 1101 -20.72 5.51 -34.58
CA LYS A 1101 -20.82 6.32 -35.80
C LYS A 1101 -19.88 7.55 -35.80
N GLY A 1102 -19.43 8.01 -34.63
CA GLY A 1102 -18.47 9.10 -34.47
C GLY A 1102 -17.02 8.66 -34.26
N MET A 1103 -16.73 7.35 -34.21
CA MET A 1103 -15.36 6.86 -34.00
C MET A 1103 -14.51 7.03 -35.27
N LYS A 1104 -13.27 7.53 -35.09
CA LYS A 1104 -12.28 7.66 -36.19
C LYS A 1104 -11.85 6.31 -36.76
N THR A 1105 -11.78 5.29 -35.89
CA THR A 1105 -11.53 3.89 -36.28
C THR A 1105 -12.89 3.21 -36.48
N PRO A 1106 -13.18 2.63 -37.67
CA PRO A 1106 -14.46 1.98 -37.92
C PRO A 1106 -14.57 0.68 -37.12
N VAL A 1107 -15.42 0.68 -36.09
CA VAL A 1107 -15.78 -0.52 -35.32
C VAL A 1107 -17.07 -1.10 -35.89
N PHE A 1108 -17.07 -2.39 -36.24
CA PHE A 1108 -18.29 -3.09 -36.63
C PHE A 1108 -19.10 -3.50 -35.40
N TYR A 1109 -20.41 -3.24 -35.41
CA TYR A 1109 -21.28 -3.42 -34.26
C TYR A 1109 -22.35 -4.50 -34.50
N LEU A 1110 -22.24 -5.62 -33.78
CA LEU A 1110 -23.22 -6.71 -33.83
C LEU A 1110 -24.43 -6.40 -32.90
N ASN A 1111 -25.44 -5.72 -33.44
CA ASN A 1111 -26.64 -5.28 -32.69
C ASN A 1111 -27.66 -6.42 -32.47
N ILE A 1112 -27.24 -7.49 -31.79
CA ILE A 1112 -28.05 -8.70 -31.60
C ILE A 1112 -29.26 -8.53 -30.67
N THR A 1113 -29.37 -7.42 -29.92
CA THR A 1113 -30.39 -7.26 -28.86
C THR A 1113 -31.81 -7.46 -29.36
N ARG A 1114 -32.20 -6.84 -30.49
CA ARG A 1114 -33.56 -6.97 -31.04
C ARG A 1114 -33.83 -8.37 -31.62
N MET A 1115 -32.81 -9.03 -32.15
CA MET A 1115 -32.88 -10.42 -32.61
C MET A 1115 -33.10 -11.39 -31.44
N THR A 1116 -32.37 -11.23 -30.33
CA THR A 1116 -32.59 -12.02 -29.10
C THR A 1116 -33.90 -11.67 -28.39
N GLU A 1117 -34.43 -10.45 -28.54
CA GLU A 1117 -35.76 -10.11 -28.00
C GLU A 1117 -36.88 -11.01 -28.58
N PHE A 1118 -36.76 -11.47 -29.82
CA PHE A 1118 -37.72 -12.41 -30.40
C PHE A 1118 -37.62 -13.85 -29.85
N ARG A 1119 -36.59 -14.19 -29.08
CA ARG A 1119 -36.42 -15.50 -28.44
C ARG A 1119 -36.92 -15.41 -26.99
N LYS A 1120 -37.91 -16.23 -26.64
CA LYS A 1120 -38.40 -16.35 -25.25
C LYS A 1120 -37.42 -17.10 -24.38
N ASP A 1121 -36.88 -18.18 -24.94
CA ASP A 1121 -35.87 -19.04 -24.37
C ASP A 1121 -34.57 -18.30 -24.05
N ALA A 1122 -34.30 -17.19 -24.74
CA ALA A 1122 -33.12 -16.35 -24.53
C ALA A 1122 -33.30 -15.19 -23.53
N HIS A 1123 -34.44 -15.08 -22.82
CA HIS A 1123 -34.68 -14.01 -21.82
C HIS A 1123 -35.85 -14.36 -20.85
N PRO A 1124 -35.61 -14.64 -19.56
CA PRO A 1124 -36.64 -15.10 -18.64
C PRO A 1124 -37.68 -14.02 -18.24
N SER A 1125 -38.93 -14.27 -18.62
CA SER A 1125 -40.21 -13.81 -18.03
C SER A 1125 -40.30 -12.42 -17.38
N PHE A 1126 -39.70 -12.19 -16.20
CA PHE A 1126 -39.95 -11.04 -15.33
C PHE A 1126 -39.78 -9.70 -16.04
N TYR A 1127 -38.67 -9.48 -16.76
CA TYR A 1127 -38.39 -8.23 -17.47
C TYR A 1127 -39.35 -7.92 -18.65
N ARG A 1128 -40.23 -8.87 -19.03
CA ARG A 1128 -41.23 -8.69 -20.09
C ARG A 1128 -42.67 -8.73 -19.61
N LYS A 1129 -42.93 -9.18 -18.37
CA LYS A 1129 -44.24 -9.09 -17.74
C LYS A 1129 -44.49 -7.62 -17.37
N LYS A 1130 -45.17 -6.86 -18.26
CA LYS A 1130 -45.38 -5.40 -18.13
C LYS A 1130 -46.02 -5.00 -16.78
N ASN A 1131 -46.83 -5.88 -16.19
CA ASN A 1131 -47.36 -5.77 -14.83
C ASN A 1131 -46.93 -6.99 -14.00
N LEU A 1132 -46.45 -6.75 -12.78
CA LEU A 1132 -45.89 -7.73 -11.85
C LEU A 1132 -46.51 -7.55 -10.46
N THR A 1133 -46.83 -8.65 -9.78
CA THR A 1133 -47.42 -8.60 -8.43
C THR A 1133 -46.38 -8.23 -7.36
N GLU A 1134 -46.84 -7.78 -6.19
CA GLU A 1134 -45.94 -7.42 -5.08
C GLU A 1134 -45.16 -8.62 -4.50
N GLU A 1135 -45.65 -9.85 -4.69
CA GLU A 1135 -44.90 -11.06 -4.31
C GLU A 1135 -43.85 -11.41 -5.37
N GLU A 1136 -44.17 -11.32 -6.66
CA GLU A 1136 -43.19 -11.46 -7.75
C GLU A 1136 -42.04 -10.45 -7.61
N LYS A 1137 -42.34 -9.19 -7.22
CA LYS A 1137 -41.31 -8.16 -6.96
C LYS A 1137 -40.41 -8.48 -5.77
N LYS A 1138 -40.93 -9.16 -4.74
CA LYS A 1138 -40.18 -9.54 -3.53
C LYS A 1138 -39.35 -10.81 -3.70
N LEU A 1139 -39.78 -11.72 -4.58
CA LEU A 1139 -39.05 -12.93 -4.93
C LEU A 1139 -37.87 -12.66 -5.88
N GLN A 1140 -36.89 -11.86 -5.41
CA GLN A 1140 -35.61 -11.63 -6.09
C GLN A 1140 -34.67 -12.86 -6.08
N MET A 1141 -35.19 -14.04 -6.41
CA MET A 1141 -34.36 -15.16 -6.84
C MET A 1141 -33.73 -14.86 -8.20
N ARG A 1142 -32.51 -15.38 -8.40
CA ARG A 1142 -31.67 -15.11 -9.58
C ARG A 1142 -32.12 -15.94 -10.79
N HIS A 1143 -33.20 -15.52 -11.45
CA HIS A 1143 -33.78 -16.15 -12.65
C HIS A 1143 -32.81 -16.10 -13.85
N GLN A 1144 -32.91 -17.07 -14.78
CA GLN A 1144 -31.78 -17.46 -15.65
C GLN A 1144 -32.09 -17.56 -17.14
N ASP A 1145 -31.04 -17.42 -17.94
CA ASP A 1145 -31.06 -17.07 -19.36
C ASP A 1145 -30.95 -18.28 -20.30
N CYS A 1146 -31.99 -19.12 -20.31
CA CYS A 1146 -31.95 -20.52 -20.72
C CYS A 1146 -31.27 -20.86 -22.06
N SER A 1147 -31.50 -20.12 -23.16
CA SER A 1147 -30.94 -20.45 -24.48
C SER A 1147 -29.72 -19.63 -24.91
N HIS A 1148 -29.27 -18.68 -24.08
CA HIS A 1148 -27.87 -18.24 -24.19
C HIS A 1148 -26.90 -19.33 -23.69
N TRP A 1149 -27.36 -20.30 -22.88
CA TRP A 1149 -26.57 -21.49 -22.55
C TRP A 1149 -26.54 -22.52 -23.68
N CYS A 1150 -27.68 -22.80 -24.35
CA CYS A 1150 -27.79 -23.97 -25.21
C CYS A 1150 -27.00 -23.89 -26.52
N LEU A 1151 -26.09 -24.86 -26.69
CA LEU A 1151 -25.34 -25.12 -27.92
C LEU A 1151 -25.63 -26.54 -28.47
N PRO A 1152 -26.01 -26.69 -29.75
CA PRO A 1152 -26.30 -25.64 -30.73
C PRO A 1152 -27.54 -24.79 -30.36
N GLY A 1153 -27.67 -23.59 -30.93
CA GLY A 1153 -28.72 -22.64 -30.55
C GLY A 1153 -28.47 -21.20 -30.99
N VAL A 1154 -28.97 -20.23 -30.21
CA VAL A 1154 -28.91 -18.79 -30.53
C VAL A 1154 -27.49 -18.25 -30.79
N PRO A 1155 -26.43 -18.68 -30.08
CA PRO A 1155 -25.05 -18.23 -30.36
C PRO A 1155 -24.54 -18.63 -31.75
N ASP A 1156 -25.07 -19.69 -32.36
CA ASP A 1156 -24.68 -20.12 -33.71
C ASP A 1156 -24.95 -19.01 -34.73
N THR A 1157 -26.14 -18.41 -34.66
CA THR A 1157 -26.55 -17.28 -35.51
C THR A 1157 -25.62 -16.06 -35.36
N TRP A 1158 -24.98 -15.86 -34.21
CA TRP A 1158 -24.01 -14.77 -34.04
C TRP A 1158 -22.73 -15.04 -34.85
N ASN A 1159 -22.30 -16.30 -34.93
CA ASN A 1159 -21.19 -16.72 -35.78
C ASN A 1159 -21.54 -16.62 -37.27
N GLU A 1160 -22.81 -16.80 -37.65
CA GLU A 1160 -23.28 -16.52 -39.02
C GLU A 1160 -23.19 -15.04 -39.38
N LEU A 1161 -23.57 -14.14 -38.45
CA LEU A 1161 -23.42 -12.68 -38.64
C LEU A 1161 -21.93 -12.26 -38.72
N LEU A 1162 -21.06 -12.87 -37.92
CA LEU A 1162 -19.61 -12.65 -38.00
C LEU A 1162 -19.05 -13.13 -39.36
N TYR A 1163 -19.39 -14.33 -39.80
CA TYR A 1163 -18.99 -14.90 -41.08
C TYR A 1163 -19.48 -14.07 -42.28
N ALA A 1164 -20.76 -13.66 -42.26
CA ALA A 1164 -21.32 -12.78 -43.27
C ALA A 1164 -20.56 -11.44 -43.36
N GLN A 1165 -20.17 -10.85 -42.23
CA GLN A 1165 -19.34 -9.65 -42.22
C GLN A 1165 -17.92 -9.90 -42.72
N LEU A 1166 -17.30 -11.04 -42.40
CA LEU A 1166 -15.96 -11.40 -42.89
C LEU A 1166 -15.95 -11.61 -44.41
N LEU A 1167 -17.00 -12.21 -45.00
CA LEU A 1167 -17.18 -12.28 -46.46
C LEU A 1167 -17.29 -10.88 -47.09
N VAL A 1168 -18.06 -9.98 -46.50
CA VAL A 1168 -18.18 -8.58 -46.97
C VAL A 1168 -16.86 -7.83 -46.87
N LEU A 1169 -16.06 -8.08 -45.82
CA LEU A 1169 -14.72 -7.49 -45.66
C LEU A 1169 -13.72 -8.06 -46.67
N GLN A 1170 -13.69 -9.39 -46.89
CA GLN A 1170 -12.83 -10.01 -47.90
C GLN A 1170 -13.11 -9.45 -49.30
N GLN A 1171 -14.37 -9.26 -49.67
CA GLN A 1171 -14.73 -8.68 -50.97
C GLN A 1171 -14.47 -7.17 -51.07
N LYS A 1172 -14.32 -6.46 -49.95
CA LYS A 1172 -13.82 -5.08 -49.90
C LYS A 1172 -12.28 -4.99 -49.91
N GLN A 1173 -11.58 -6.13 -49.81
CA GLN A 1173 -10.13 -6.25 -49.98
C GLN A 1173 -9.74 -6.86 -51.35
N GLN A 1174 -10.70 -7.47 -52.06
CA GLN A 1174 -10.55 -8.01 -53.42
C GLN A 1174 -11.04 -7.04 -54.52
N ARG A 1175 -11.49 -5.84 -54.14
CA ARG A 1175 -11.90 -4.73 -55.02
C ARG A 1175 -10.95 -3.56 -54.83
#